data_AF-A0A336M9U3-F1
#
_entry.id   AF-A0A336M9U3-F1
#
_cell.length_a   1.000
_cell.length_b   1.000
_cell.length_c   1.000
_cell.angle_alpha   90.00
_cell.angle_beta   90.00
_cell.angle_gamma   90.00
#
_symmetry.space_group_name_H-M   'P 1'
#
loop_
_entity.id
_entity.type
_entity.pdbx_description
1 polymer ?
#
loop_
_entity_poly.entity_id
_entity_poly.type
_entity_poly.pdbx_seq_one_letter_code
_entity_poly.pdbx_strand_id
1 'polypeptide(L)'
;MAQNSKLPALALRSSTGVEVWSATSAKNYLADSSFARDETKNCRAVAFSPEGRYLAWANGTKVQIASPNDRWKIIATLPRPKAFYLKFSPKGTYLMTWEIFVTSPSNPEGSPNLYFYKVATGEEVFSCVQKRQIEWEPHWSSDESIVALMIGGEVLFYELQSSTGLSKPAKRLGGGRNGAVSLSPGNSPHIGFYVPGVKGAPSMCKLYKYPNIEAPQPIAQKSFFQADRVEMMWNSKGTGLLLLTTTEVDNTGVSYYGKSALHFINIKGDSFSVQLKAEGPIHSVAWSPRATEFCVIYGYMPAKATLFNVKCDQIFDFGTGPRNAVYFNPFGNLVLFGGFGNLRGQIEVWDMDSKKQITTSSAPDTTQLEWSPTGDIYVTATCAPRLRIGNGFKVWHYSGALLHETLWPEKQELWEVAWQTFPPDSHKQPVVSEEKVEGIQSSTPQASKQKYVPPSLRNLPPGVDPDEKYIPGLPPGYKSSGGNKGQGGREKRSGNQRRPNRKSEGKDGEGPAKEKPQRPKTSAGEQRTPNKQNGSNGRPHNKARPKTAVDENQASPIVEGNGNTPIKPQSEKPHNENKVEKDPRMLKIHKKLREIRALKEKLEKGEKLDGNQKQKLESEQQLAQELSALKIAHKAEKQNAKKNQ
;
A
#
# COMPACT_ATOMS: atom_id res chain seq x y z
N MET A 1 -42.15 1.11 -6.97
CA MET A 1 -42.15 1.74 -5.64
C MET A 1 -40.88 2.55 -5.51
N ALA A 2 -40.91 3.76 -4.96
CA ALA A 2 -39.68 4.48 -4.65
C ALA A 2 -39.00 3.81 -3.45
N GLN A 3 -37.75 3.36 -3.61
CA GLN A 3 -36.94 3.02 -2.45
C GLN A 3 -36.57 4.32 -1.74
N ASN A 4 -37.05 4.52 -0.51
CA ASN A 4 -36.41 5.46 0.39
C ASN A 4 -34.94 5.02 0.52
N SER A 5 -34.01 5.90 0.16
CA SER A 5 -32.58 5.63 0.25
C SER A 5 -32.17 5.49 1.71
N LYS A 6 -32.23 4.25 2.23
CA LYS A 6 -31.83 3.91 3.60
C LYS A 6 -30.41 4.42 3.81
N LEU A 7 -30.24 5.35 4.75
CA LEU A 7 -28.92 5.86 5.09
C LEU A 7 -28.08 4.71 5.66
N PRO A 8 -26.80 4.59 5.29
CA PRO A 8 -25.96 3.49 5.72
C PRO A 8 -25.69 3.60 7.22
N ALA A 9 -25.82 2.47 7.93
CA ALA A 9 -25.40 2.36 9.31
C ALA A 9 -23.85 2.28 9.42
N LEU A 10 -23.33 2.56 10.61
CA LEU A 10 -21.93 2.35 11.00
C LEU A 10 -21.86 1.20 12.02
N ALA A 11 -21.05 0.18 11.76
CA ALA A 11 -20.64 -0.77 12.80
C ALA A 11 -19.40 -0.24 13.51
N LEU A 12 -19.43 -0.22 14.85
CA LEU A 12 -18.31 0.20 15.70
C LEU A 12 -17.82 -0.99 16.50
N ARG A 13 -16.50 -1.25 16.48
CA ARG A 13 -15.85 -2.29 17.29
C ARG A 13 -14.88 -1.64 18.27
N SER A 14 -15.00 -1.99 19.54
CA SER A 14 -14.30 -1.33 20.65
C SER A 14 -13.88 -2.30 21.76
N SER A 15 -13.09 -1.82 22.72
CA SER A 15 -12.74 -2.56 23.94
C SER A 15 -13.94 -2.88 24.85
N THR A 16 -15.09 -2.26 24.61
CA THR A 16 -16.36 -2.52 25.30
C THR A 16 -17.39 -3.18 24.37
N GLY A 17 -16.91 -3.83 23.30
CA GLY A 17 -17.67 -4.72 22.43
C GLY A 17 -18.11 -4.08 21.10
N VAL A 18 -19.28 -4.48 20.60
CA VAL A 18 -19.81 -4.08 19.29
C VAL A 18 -21.10 -3.30 19.44
N GLU A 19 -21.17 -2.17 18.73
CA GLU A 19 -22.37 -1.35 18.54
C GLU A 19 -22.64 -1.15 17.06
N VAL A 20 -23.89 -0.82 16.73
CA VAL A 20 -24.26 -0.27 15.41
C VAL A 20 -24.91 1.09 15.65
N TRP A 21 -24.49 2.09 14.88
CA TRP A 21 -25.02 3.44 14.91
C TRP A 21 -25.72 3.76 13.59
N SER A 22 -26.96 4.21 13.67
CA SER A 22 -27.82 4.53 12.52
C SER A 22 -27.97 6.04 12.34
N ALA A 23 -28.09 6.48 11.10
CA ALA A 23 -28.23 7.91 10.79
C ALA A 23 -29.66 8.39 11.05
N THR A 24 -29.78 9.49 11.80
CA THR A 24 -31.01 10.27 11.94
C THR A 24 -31.26 11.15 10.71
N SER A 25 -32.45 11.74 10.61
CA SER A 25 -32.87 12.61 9.49
C SER A 25 -31.93 13.80 9.21
N ALA A 26 -31.09 14.19 10.17
CA ALA A 26 -30.11 15.28 10.05
C ALA A 26 -28.67 14.79 9.70
N LYS A 27 -28.50 13.54 9.25
CA LYS A 27 -27.18 12.86 9.09
C LYS A 27 -26.32 12.77 10.37
N ASN A 28 -26.91 13.05 11.54
CA ASN A 28 -26.30 12.76 12.84
C ASN A 28 -26.43 11.26 13.14
N TYR A 29 -25.33 10.63 13.56
CA TYR A 29 -25.29 9.21 13.90
C TYR A 29 -25.51 9.01 15.40
N LEU A 30 -26.33 8.02 15.76
CA LEU A 30 -26.61 7.63 17.15
C LEU A 30 -26.70 6.10 17.22
N ALA A 31 -26.43 5.52 18.40
CA ALA A 31 -26.57 4.08 18.64
C ALA A 31 -28.00 3.60 18.28
N ASP A 32 -28.09 2.55 17.48
CA ASP A 32 -29.35 1.98 17.02
C ASP A 32 -29.99 1.15 18.12
N SER A 33 -31.10 1.64 18.68
CA SER A 33 -31.84 0.98 19.77
C SER A 33 -32.41 -0.39 19.40
N SER A 34 -32.43 -0.77 18.12
CA SER A 34 -32.79 -2.11 17.67
C SER A 34 -31.61 -3.08 17.54
N PHE A 35 -30.36 -2.60 17.61
CA PHE A 35 -29.18 -3.46 17.74
C PHE A 35 -28.92 -3.81 19.20
N ALA A 36 -29.08 -5.08 19.56
CA ALA A 36 -28.66 -5.59 20.87
C ALA A 36 -27.13 -5.58 20.97
N ARG A 37 -26.58 -4.55 21.64
CA ARG A 37 -25.14 -4.38 21.90
C ARG A 37 -24.51 -5.67 22.43
N ASP A 38 -23.40 -6.09 21.81
CA ASP A 38 -22.55 -7.14 22.37
C ASP A 38 -21.51 -6.48 23.28
N GLU A 39 -21.57 -6.75 24.58
CA GLU A 39 -20.66 -6.14 25.58
C GLU A 39 -19.32 -6.91 25.74
N THR A 40 -19.09 -7.94 24.93
CA THR A 40 -17.92 -8.82 25.11
C THR A 40 -16.62 -8.11 24.73
N LYS A 41 -15.78 -7.88 25.72
CA LYS A 41 -14.46 -7.19 25.63
C LYS A 41 -13.44 -7.82 24.67
N ASN A 42 -13.75 -8.98 24.09
CA ASN A 42 -12.86 -9.78 23.23
C ASN A 42 -13.29 -9.77 21.76
N CYS A 43 -13.94 -8.71 21.26
CA CYS A 43 -14.36 -8.66 19.86
C CYS A 43 -13.18 -8.51 18.88
N ARG A 44 -12.85 -9.60 18.18
CA ARG A 44 -11.67 -9.73 17.31
C ARG A 44 -11.86 -9.12 15.92
N ALA A 45 -13.04 -9.31 15.34
CA ALA A 45 -13.36 -8.84 13.98
C ALA A 45 -14.85 -8.48 13.86
N VAL A 46 -15.14 -7.58 12.92
CA VAL A 46 -16.48 -7.22 12.44
C VAL A 46 -16.45 -7.15 10.92
N ALA A 47 -17.53 -7.53 10.24
CA ALA A 47 -17.62 -7.46 8.78
C ALA A 47 -19.08 -7.33 8.32
N PHE A 48 -19.35 -6.49 7.33
CA PHE A 48 -20.59 -6.55 6.55
C PHE A 48 -20.42 -7.51 5.36
N SER A 49 -21.51 -8.19 4.96
CA SER A 49 -21.61 -8.85 3.66
C SER A 49 -21.55 -7.82 2.53
N PRO A 50 -20.98 -8.07 1.34
CA PRO A 50 -20.80 -7.05 0.31
C PRO A 50 -22.09 -6.31 -0.09
N GLU A 51 -23.23 -7.00 -0.03
CA GLU A 51 -24.56 -6.45 -0.34
C GLU A 51 -25.30 -5.81 0.87
N GLY A 52 -24.65 -5.65 2.03
CA GLY A 52 -25.25 -5.04 3.22
C GLY A 52 -26.36 -5.84 3.89
N ARG A 53 -26.63 -7.07 3.43
CA ARG A 53 -27.72 -7.93 3.92
C ARG A 53 -27.44 -8.53 5.31
N TYR A 54 -26.17 -8.66 5.68
CA TYR A 54 -25.73 -9.23 6.95
C TYR A 54 -24.57 -8.43 7.56
N LEU A 55 -24.54 -8.40 8.89
CA LEU A 55 -23.42 -8.00 9.74
C LEU A 55 -22.98 -9.22 10.55
N ALA A 56 -21.68 -9.55 10.51
CA ALA A 56 -21.09 -10.60 11.34
C ALA A 56 -19.99 -10.04 12.24
N TRP A 57 -19.90 -10.57 13.46
CA TRP A 57 -18.84 -10.20 14.42
C TRP A 57 -18.38 -11.41 15.24
N ALA A 58 -17.10 -11.40 15.61
CA ALA A 58 -16.43 -12.46 16.37
C ALA A 58 -16.16 -11.98 17.79
N ASN A 59 -17.08 -12.24 18.73
CA ASN A 59 -17.04 -11.69 20.08
C ASN A 59 -16.03 -12.39 21.03
N GLY A 60 -15.35 -13.43 20.53
CA GLY A 60 -14.35 -14.20 21.27
C GLY A 60 -14.90 -15.39 22.05
N THR A 61 -16.22 -15.58 22.09
CA THR A 61 -16.89 -16.82 22.52
C THR A 61 -17.54 -17.56 21.34
N LYS A 62 -18.08 -16.80 20.38
CA LYS A 62 -18.76 -17.29 19.18
C LYS A 62 -18.69 -16.23 18.07
N VAL A 63 -19.07 -16.61 16.86
CA VAL A 63 -19.35 -15.66 15.77
C VAL A 63 -20.86 -15.53 15.64
N GLN A 64 -21.37 -14.31 15.57
CA GLN A 64 -22.80 -14.04 15.38
C GLN A 64 -23.02 -13.39 14.02
N ILE A 65 -24.17 -13.67 13.40
CA ILE A 65 -24.62 -13.02 12.16
C ILE A 65 -26.02 -12.46 12.35
N ALA A 66 -26.22 -11.18 12.06
CA ALA A 66 -27.51 -10.49 12.11
C ALA A 66 -27.84 -9.81 10.78
N SER A 67 -29.13 -9.56 10.49
CA SER A 67 -29.53 -8.76 9.32
C SER A 67 -29.93 -7.32 9.67
N PRO A 68 -29.39 -6.30 8.98
CA PRO A 68 -29.86 -4.91 9.09
C PRO A 68 -31.30 -4.68 8.59
N ASN A 69 -31.92 -5.67 7.95
CA ASN A 69 -33.30 -5.57 7.47
C ASN A 69 -34.31 -6.07 8.51
N ASP A 70 -34.01 -7.19 9.18
CA ASP A 70 -34.84 -7.75 10.25
C ASP A 70 -34.60 -7.08 11.62
N ARG A 71 -34.33 -5.76 11.64
CA ARG A 71 -33.98 -4.98 12.84
C ARG A 71 -32.91 -5.66 13.69
N TRP A 72 -31.79 -6.01 13.06
CA TRP A 72 -30.61 -6.61 13.69
C TRP A 72 -30.85 -7.97 14.38
N LYS A 73 -31.94 -8.66 14.04
CA LYS A 73 -32.19 -10.03 14.49
C LYS A 73 -31.04 -10.95 14.07
N ILE A 74 -30.56 -11.75 15.02
CA ILE A 74 -29.57 -12.81 14.81
C ILE A 74 -30.19 -13.92 13.96
N ILE A 75 -29.53 -14.26 12.86
CA ILE A 75 -29.90 -15.36 11.94
C ILE A 75 -29.14 -16.63 12.31
N ALA A 76 -27.82 -16.51 12.55
CA ALA A 76 -26.94 -17.63 12.81
C ALA A 76 -25.95 -17.32 13.93
N THR A 77 -25.48 -18.37 14.61
CA THR A 77 -24.43 -18.31 15.63
C THR A 77 -23.51 -19.51 15.44
N LEU A 78 -22.22 -19.25 15.27
CA LEU A 78 -21.21 -20.24 14.92
C LEU A 78 -20.28 -20.47 16.13
N PRO A 79 -19.97 -21.72 16.52
CA PRO A 79 -19.19 -22.04 17.73
C PRO A 79 -17.68 -21.84 17.53
N ARG A 80 -17.27 -20.63 17.12
CA ARG A 80 -15.88 -20.26 16.79
C ARG A 80 -15.33 -19.18 17.73
N PRO A 81 -14.93 -19.52 18.97
CA PRO A 81 -14.35 -18.56 19.92
C PRO A 81 -12.99 -18.01 19.46
N LYS A 82 -12.24 -18.75 18.63
CA LYS A 82 -10.89 -18.36 18.18
C LYS A 82 -10.88 -17.68 16.81
N ALA A 83 -12.06 -17.42 16.23
CA ALA A 83 -12.20 -16.61 15.02
C ALA A 83 -11.50 -15.25 15.20
N PHE A 84 -10.47 -15.03 14.40
CA PHE A 84 -9.64 -13.83 14.42
C PHE A 84 -9.93 -12.93 13.20
N TYR A 85 -10.25 -13.52 12.06
CA TYR A 85 -10.75 -12.81 10.88
C TYR A 85 -12.08 -13.39 10.38
N LEU A 86 -12.88 -12.53 9.78
CA LEU A 86 -14.16 -12.82 9.13
C LEU A 86 -14.13 -12.23 7.71
N LYS A 87 -14.58 -12.99 6.71
CA LYS A 87 -14.79 -12.47 5.35
C LYS A 87 -15.98 -13.16 4.71
N PHE A 88 -16.88 -12.40 4.10
CA PHE A 88 -18.00 -12.96 3.33
C PHE A 88 -17.58 -13.26 1.88
N SER A 89 -18.28 -14.21 1.25
CA SER A 89 -18.23 -14.42 -0.20
C SER A 89 -18.92 -13.25 -0.96
N PRO A 90 -18.69 -13.07 -2.28
CA PRO A 90 -19.15 -11.90 -3.04
C PRO A 90 -20.64 -11.54 -2.97
N LYS A 91 -21.55 -12.51 -2.82
CA LYS A 91 -23.00 -12.29 -2.62
C LYS A 91 -23.43 -12.49 -1.17
N GLY A 92 -22.49 -12.76 -0.26
CA GLY A 92 -22.77 -13.04 1.15
C GLY A 92 -23.49 -14.38 1.41
N THR A 93 -23.46 -15.34 0.47
CA THR A 93 -24.01 -16.69 0.69
C THR A 93 -23.21 -17.46 1.74
N TYR A 94 -21.88 -17.25 1.77
CA TYR A 94 -20.96 -17.87 2.69
C TYR A 94 -20.24 -16.84 3.57
N LEU A 95 -19.96 -17.23 4.81
CA LEU A 95 -19.07 -16.52 5.73
C LEU A 95 -17.88 -17.43 6.02
N MET A 96 -16.68 -16.94 5.75
CA MET A 96 -15.43 -17.63 6.02
C MET A 96 -14.81 -17.07 7.30
N THR A 97 -14.45 -17.96 8.23
CA THR A 97 -13.82 -17.60 9.50
C THR A 97 -12.42 -18.19 9.56
N TRP A 98 -11.42 -17.40 9.94
CA TRP A 98 -10.05 -17.86 10.14
C TRP A 98 -9.64 -17.75 11.60
N GLU A 99 -9.11 -18.84 12.14
CA GLU A 99 -8.53 -18.97 13.48
C GLU A 99 -7.00 -19.10 13.36
N ILE A 100 -6.26 -18.69 14.40
CA ILE A 100 -4.79 -18.85 14.42
C ILE A 100 -4.45 -20.34 14.39
N PHE A 101 -3.66 -20.76 13.39
CA PHE A 101 -3.18 -22.14 13.28
C PHE A 101 -2.26 -22.50 14.45
N VAL A 102 -2.61 -23.56 15.18
CA VAL A 102 -1.86 -24.06 16.35
C VAL A 102 -1.68 -25.57 16.21
N THR A 103 -0.45 -26.04 16.39
CA THR A 103 -0.12 -27.46 16.60
C THR A 103 0.07 -27.73 18.09
N SER A 104 -0.08 -28.99 18.50
CA SER A 104 0.20 -29.43 19.88
C SER A 104 0.99 -30.73 19.87
N PRO A 105 1.65 -31.13 20.98
CA PRO A 105 2.30 -32.43 21.06
C PRO A 105 1.34 -33.61 20.81
N SER A 106 0.06 -33.44 21.11
CA SER A 106 -1.03 -34.40 20.85
C SER A 106 -1.62 -34.32 19.44
N ASN A 107 -1.39 -33.25 18.70
CA ASN A 107 -1.74 -33.12 17.28
C ASN A 107 -0.64 -32.31 16.54
N PRO A 108 0.41 -33.00 16.06
CA PRO A 108 1.52 -32.36 15.35
C PRO A 108 1.15 -31.79 13.97
N GLU A 109 0.14 -32.34 13.31
CA GLU A 109 -0.31 -31.87 11.98
C GLU A 109 -1.13 -30.57 12.08
N GLY A 110 -1.81 -30.39 13.21
CA GLY A 110 -2.69 -29.28 13.56
C GLY A 110 -4.17 -29.57 13.29
N SER A 111 -5.05 -28.67 13.71
CA SER A 111 -6.47 -28.73 13.33
C SER A 111 -6.77 -27.81 12.14
N PRO A 112 -7.87 -28.04 11.40
CA PRO A 112 -8.40 -27.04 10.49
C PRO A 112 -8.57 -25.69 11.20
N ASN A 113 -8.32 -24.61 10.48
CA ASN A 113 -8.34 -23.25 11.03
C ASN A 113 -8.96 -22.23 10.06
N LEU A 114 -9.27 -22.64 8.83
CA LEU A 114 -10.12 -21.91 7.90
C LEU A 114 -11.41 -22.71 7.71
N TYR A 115 -12.54 -22.06 7.97
CA TYR A 115 -13.88 -22.67 7.97
C TYR A 115 -14.85 -21.86 7.13
N PHE A 116 -15.71 -22.51 6.35
CA PHE A 116 -16.75 -21.87 5.52
C PHE A 116 -18.13 -22.24 6.06
N TYR A 117 -18.97 -21.23 6.28
CA TYR A 117 -20.35 -21.39 6.77
C TYR A 117 -21.36 -20.87 5.77
N LYS A 118 -22.46 -21.61 5.57
CA LYS A 118 -23.61 -21.13 4.80
C LYS A 118 -24.43 -20.17 5.67
N VAL A 119 -24.46 -18.89 5.30
CA VAL A 119 -24.96 -17.80 6.18
C VAL A 119 -26.43 -17.99 6.60
N ALA A 120 -27.25 -18.54 5.70
CA ALA A 120 -28.68 -18.74 5.94
C ALA A 120 -29.00 -19.90 6.91
N THR A 121 -28.06 -20.83 7.18
CA THR A 121 -28.28 -22.00 8.05
C THR A 121 -27.30 -22.08 9.22
N GLY A 122 -26.16 -21.38 9.17
CA GLY A 122 -25.07 -21.54 10.14
C GLY A 122 -24.27 -22.84 10.00
N GLU A 123 -24.54 -23.62 8.96
CA GLU A 123 -23.97 -24.94 8.68
C GLU A 123 -22.53 -24.82 8.15
N GLU A 124 -21.62 -25.67 8.66
CA GLU A 124 -20.24 -25.79 8.17
C GLU A 124 -20.20 -26.61 6.88
N VAL A 125 -19.80 -25.99 5.76
CA VAL A 125 -19.81 -26.65 4.43
C VAL A 125 -18.42 -27.08 3.95
N PHE A 126 -17.36 -26.52 4.55
CA PHE A 126 -15.97 -26.82 4.20
C PHE A 126 -15.03 -26.35 5.32
N SER A 127 -13.95 -27.09 5.56
CA SER A 127 -12.86 -26.67 6.44
C SER A 127 -11.50 -27.18 5.97
N CYS A 128 -10.46 -26.38 6.19
CA CYS A 128 -9.09 -26.74 5.81
C CYS A 128 -8.03 -26.11 6.73
N VAL A 129 -6.78 -26.56 6.55
CA VAL A 129 -5.60 -26.00 7.22
C VAL A 129 -4.98 -24.93 6.34
N GLN A 130 -5.11 -23.66 6.75
CA GLN A 130 -4.44 -22.51 6.12
C GLN A 130 -3.39 -21.94 7.07
N LYS A 131 -2.14 -22.38 6.89
CA LYS A 131 -1.00 -22.03 7.75
C LYS A 131 -0.47 -20.61 7.52
N ARG A 132 -0.83 -19.94 6.40
CA ARG A 132 -0.47 -18.53 6.17
C ARG A 132 -1.58 -17.60 6.64
N GLN A 133 -1.21 -16.65 7.51
CA GLN A 133 -2.11 -15.59 7.98
C GLN A 133 -2.24 -14.45 6.95
N ILE A 134 -1.16 -14.16 6.23
CA ILE A 134 -1.18 -13.30 5.04
C ILE A 134 -1.78 -14.12 3.89
N GLU A 135 -2.69 -13.53 3.12
CA GLU A 135 -3.45 -14.22 2.05
C GLU A 135 -4.22 -15.45 2.57
N TRP A 136 -4.80 -15.35 3.78
CA TRP A 136 -5.70 -16.38 4.30
C TRP A 136 -7.02 -16.45 3.52
N GLU A 137 -7.43 -15.33 2.92
CA GLU A 137 -8.75 -15.14 2.32
C GLU A 137 -8.94 -16.03 1.07
N PRO A 138 -10.07 -16.75 0.96
CA PRO A 138 -10.43 -17.46 -0.27
C PRO A 138 -10.82 -16.48 -1.37
N HIS A 139 -10.30 -16.68 -2.58
CA HIS A 139 -10.63 -15.86 -3.74
C HIS A 139 -11.82 -16.46 -4.49
N TRP A 140 -12.91 -15.72 -4.60
CA TRP A 140 -14.16 -16.16 -5.23
C TRP A 140 -14.36 -15.49 -6.59
N SER A 141 -15.05 -16.17 -7.51
CA SER A 141 -15.69 -15.51 -8.65
C SER A 141 -16.92 -14.70 -8.20
N SER A 142 -17.25 -13.60 -8.88
CA SER A 142 -18.37 -12.71 -8.48
C SER A 142 -19.76 -13.36 -8.52
N ASP A 143 -19.90 -14.46 -9.26
CA ASP A 143 -21.11 -15.27 -9.32
C ASP A 143 -21.16 -16.38 -8.24
N GLU A 144 -20.10 -16.56 -7.46
CA GLU A 144 -19.90 -17.64 -6.47
C GLU A 144 -19.91 -19.07 -7.06
N SER A 145 -19.68 -19.24 -8.37
CA SER A 145 -19.53 -20.57 -8.97
C SER A 145 -18.19 -21.24 -8.64
N ILE A 146 -17.12 -20.44 -8.47
CA ILE A 146 -15.75 -20.91 -8.26
C ILE A 146 -15.14 -20.26 -7.02
N VAL A 147 -14.44 -21.05 -6.21
CA VAL A 147 -13.52 -20.55 -5.17
C VAL A 147 -12.12 -21.13 -5.37
N ALA A 148 -11.10 -20.28 -5.21
CA ALA A 148 -9.70 -20.59 -5.33
C ALA A 148 -8.98 -20.39 -3.98
N LEU A 149 -8.24 -21.42 -3.55
CA LEU A 149 -7.50 -21.47 -2.29
C LEU A 149 -6.02 -21.74 -2.56
N MET A 150 -5.12 -20.89 -2.05
CA MET A 150 -3.67 -21.11 -2.12
C MET A 150 -3.20 -21.93 -0.92
N ILE A 151 -2.88 -23.21 -1.15
CA ILE A 151 -2.47 -24.16 -0.10
C ILE A 151 -1.19 -24.88 -0.53
N GLY A 152 -0.17 -24.91 0.33
CA GLY A 152 1.11 -25.60 0.09
C GLY A 152 2.00 -25.03 -1.04
N GLY A 153 1.49 -24.06 -1.83
CA GLY A 153 2.10 -23.59 -3.07
C GLY A 153 1.40 -24.10 -4.34
N GLU A 154 0.23 -24.72 -4.21
CA GLU A 154 -0.73 -24.96 -5.29
C GLU A 154 -1.95 -24.07 -5.08
N VAL A 155 -2.56 -23.60 -6.18
CA VAL A 155 -3.94 -23.09 -6.15
C VAL A 155 -4.88 -24.26 -6.38
N LEU A 156 -5.80 -24.47 -5.44
CA LEU A 156 -6.89 -25.44 -5.54
C LEU A 156 -8.17 -24.71 -5.93
N PHE A 157 -8.81 -25.12 -7.03
CA PHE A 157 -10.06 -24.55 -7.52
C PHE A 157 -11.22 -25.51 -7.25
N TYR A 158 -12.27 -25.03 -6.59
CA TYR A 158 -13.48 -25.77 -6.28
C TYR A 158 -14.67 -25.14 -7.02
N GLU A 159 -15.50 -25.96 -7.66
CA GLU A 159 -16.68 -25.53 -8.40
C GLU A 159 -17.94 -25.87 -7.59
N LEU A 160 -18.66 -24.87 -7.10
CA LEU A 160 -19.78 -25.05 -6.19
C LEU A 160 -21.04 -25.63 -6.87
N GLN A 161 -21.12 -25.59 -8.20
CA GLN A 161 -22.18 -26.23 -8.99
C GLN A 161 -21.83 -27.66 -9.43
N SER A 162 -20.60 -28.12 -9.20
CA SER A 162 -20.19 -29.49 -9.50
C SER A 162 -20.76 -30.48 -8.49
N SER A 163 -20.95 -31.75 -8.88
CA SER A 163 -21.39 -32.83 -7.98
C SER A 163 -20.42 -33.10 -6.83
N THR A 164 -19.16 -32.66 -6.92
CA THR A 164 -18.21 -32.68 -5.81
C THR A 164 -18.30 -31.45 -4.90
N GLY A 165 -18.85 -30.33 -5.36
CA GLY A 165 -18.88 -29.06 -4.65
C GLY A 165 -17.52 -28.69 -4.03
N LEU A 166 -17.53 -28.37 -2.74
CA LEU A 166 -16.32 -28.04 -1.97
C LEU A 166 -15.54 -29.29 -1.47
N SER A 167 -16.04 -30.52 -1.67
CA SER A 167 -15.38 -31.73 -1.12
C SER A 167 -14.08 -32.12 -1.82
N LYS A 168 -13.93 -31.78 -3.12
CA LYS A 168 -12.74 -32.05 -3.94
C LYS A 168 -12.47 -30.89 -4.88
N PRO A 169 -11.21 -30.45 -5.07
CA PRO A 169 -10.90 -29.42 -6.05
C PRO A 169 -11.07 -30.00 -7.47
N ALA A 170 -11.82 -29.28 -8.31
CA ALA A 170 -12.06 -29.63 -9.71
C ALA A 170 -10.79 -29.46 -10.56
N LYS A 171 -9.97 -28.43 -10.25
CA LYS A 171 -8.70 -28.13 -10.95
C LYS A 171 -7.62 -27.66 -9.98
N ARG A 172 -6.35 -27.73 -10.41
CA ARG A 172 -5.18 -27.26 -9.65
C ARG A 172 -4.21 -26.49 -10.52
N LEU A 173 -3.50 -25.53 -9.94
CA LEU A 173 -2.39 -24.81 -10.58
C LEU A 173 -1.17 -24.82 -9.64
N GLY A 174 -0.18 -25.64 -9.98
CA GLY A 174 1.03 -25.84 -9.17
C GLY A 174 2.15 -24.82 -9.45
N GLY A 175 3.24 -24.94 -8.69
CA GLY A 175 4.47 -24.14 -8.88
C GLY A 175 4.50 -22.79 -8.16
N GLY A 176 3.45 -22.41 -7.44
CA GLY A 176 3.33 -21.14 -6.71
C GLY A 176 3.84 -21.20 -5.26
N ARG A 177 4.97 -21.85 -4.99
CA ARG A 177 5.52 -21.93 -3.63
C ARG A 177 5.88 -20.53 -3.12
N ASN A 178 5.29 -20.13 -2.00
CA ASN A 178 5.29 -18.75 -1.45
C ASN A 178 4.72 -17.68 -2.42
N GLY A 179 4.02 -18.12 -3.47
CA GLY A 179 3.26 -17.28 -4.37
C GLY A 179 1.85 -16.98 -3.89
N ALA A 180 1.17 -16.13 -4.64
CA ALA A 180 -0.15 -15.60 -4.37
C ALA A 180 -1.10 -15.87 -5.55
N VAL A 181 -2.41 -15.78 -5.32
CA VAL A 181 -3.44 -15.83 -6.38
C VAL A 181 -4.44 -14.69 -6.20
N SER A 182 -5.05 -14.23 -7.28
CA SER A 182 -6.16 -13.27 -7.21
C SER A 182 -7.11 -13.45 -8.40
N LEU A 183 -8.39 -13.71 -8.12
CA LEU A 183 -9.43 -13.84 -9.14
C LEU A 183 -10.01 -12.46 -9.50
N SER A 184 -10.31 -12.27 -10.79
CA SER A 184 -10.92 -11.04 -11.29
C SER A 184 -12.40 -10.94 -10.88
N PRO A 185 -12.88 -9.75 -10.47
CA PRO A 185 -14.32 -9.50 -10.36
C PRO A 185 -15.01 -9.53 -11.74
N GLY A 186 -16.32 -9.74 -11.76
CA GLY A 186 -17.16 -9.73 -12.96
C GLY A 186 -17.36 -11.10 -13.64
N ASN A 187 -18.05 -11.09 -14.77
CA ASN A 187 -18.67 -12.28 -15.38
C ASN A 187 -17.71 -13.27 -16.07
N SER A 188 -16.42 -12.95 -16.19
CA SER A 188 -15.42 -13.81 -16.83
C SER A 188 -14.24 -14.02 -15.87
N PRO A 189 -14.17 -15.14 -15.13
CA PRO A 189 -13.11 -15.39 -14.16
C PRO A 189 -11.74 -15.52 -14.82
N HIS A 190 -10.95 -14.45 -14.72
CA HIS A 190 -9.52 -14.42 -14.97
C HIS A 190 -8.76 -14.57 -13.65
N ILE A 191 -7.54 -15.09 -13.72
CA ILE A 191 -6.73 -15.46 -12.56
C ILE A 191 -5.35 -14.83 -12.73
N GLY A 192 -5.01 -13.91 -11.82
CA GLY A 192 -3.63 -13.49 -11.58
C GLY A 192 -2.96 -14.52 -10.69
N PHE A 193 -1.87 -15.13 -11.16
CA PHE A 193 -1.09 -16.11 -10.43
C PHE A 193 0.35 -15.59 -10.28
N TYR A 194 0.75 -15.30 -9.05
CA TYR A 194 2.09 -14.83 -8.72
C TYR A 194 3.00 -16.01 -8.36
N VAL A 195 4.11 -16.13 -9.07
CA VAL A 195 5.17 -17.12 -8.83
C VAL A 195 6.45 -16.37 -8.44
N PRO A 196 6.95 -16.50 -7.20
CA PRO A 196 8.18 -15.86 -6.77
C PRO A 196 9.41 -16.42 -7.48
N GLY A 197 10.39 -15.55 -7.75
CA GLY A 197 11.68 -15.92 -8.29
C GLY A 197 12.52 -16.72 -7.29
N VAL A 198 13.16 -17.79 -7.75
CA VAL A 198 13.99 -18.67 -6.91
C VAL A 198 15.46 -18.53 -7.30
N LYS A 199 16.35 -18.35 -6.31
CA LYS A 199 17.82 -18.28 -6.49
C LYS A 199 18.29 -17.29 -7.55
N GLY A 200 17.64 -16.12 -7.66
CA GLY A 200 18.00 -15.07 -8.62
C GLY A 200 17.29 -15.13 -9.97
N ALA A 201 16.47 -16.16 -10.23
CA ALA A 201 15.47 -16.09 -11.30
C ALA A 201 14.49 -14.93 -11.05
N PRO A 202 13.91 -14.30 -12.10
CA PRO A 202 12.89 -13.27 -11.92
C PRO A 202 11.63 -13.87 -11.28
N SER A 203 10.94 -13.05 -10.48
CA SER A 203 9.56 -13.31 -10.11
C SER A 203 8.65 -13.04 -11.32
N MET A 204 7.49 -13.69 -11.38
CA MET A 204 6.56 -13.51 -12.48
C MET A 204 5.10 -13.56 -12.04
N CYS A 205 4.28 -12.66 -12.58
CA CYS A 205 2.83 -12.79 -12.54
C CYS A 205 2.34 -13.29 -13.90
N LYS A 206 1.49 -14.32 -13.89
CA LYS A 206 0.86 -14.92 -15.07
C LYS A 206 -0.64 -14.71 -15.03
N LEU A 207 -1.24 -14.45 -16.18
CA LEU A 207 -2.67 -14.25 -16.34
C LEU A 207 -3.31 -15.45 -17.05
N TYR A 208 -4.25 -16.10 -16.40
CA TYR A 208 -5.04 -17.20 -16.96
C TYR A 208 -6.52 -16.83 -17.02
N LYS A 209 -7.31 -17.61 -17.78
CA LYS A 209 -8.78 -17.57 -17.76
C LYS A 209 -9.30 -18.95 -17.38
N TYR A 210 -10.20 -19.02 -16.41
CA TYR A 210 -10.84 -20.27 -16.04
C TYR A 210 -11.88 -20.68 -17.11
N PRO A 211 -12.07 -21.98 -17.42
CA PRO A 211 -11.39 -23.18 -16.88
C PRO A 211 -10.04 -23.53 -17.56
N ASN A 212 -9.58 -22.71 -18.51
CA ASN A 212 -8.40 -22.95 -19.35
C ASN A 212 -7.07 -22.58 -18.64
N ILE A 213 -6.91 -23.00 -17.38
CA ILE A 213 -5.71 -22.72 -16.57
C ILE A 213 -4.51 -23.62 -16.91
N GLU A 214 -4.77 -24.78 -17.51
CA GLU A 214 -3.76 -25.74 -18.00
C GLU A 214 -3.23 -25.38 -19.40
N ALA A 215 -3.58 -24.21 -19.94
CA ALA A 215 -3.10 -23.76 -21.25
C ALA A 215 -1.56 -23.66 -21.27
N PRO A 216 -0.89 -24.09 -22.37
CA PRO A 216 0.57 -24.15 -22.43
C PRO A 216 1.26 -22.78 -22.42
N GLN A 217 0.49 -21.70 -22.62
CA GLN A 217 0.91 -20.32 -22.40
C GLN A 217 -0.19 -19.57 -21.63
N PRO A 218 0.16 -18.66 -20.69
CA PRO A 218 -0.80 -17.74 -20.11
C PRO A 218 -1.24 -16.69 -21.16
N ILE A 219 -2.39 -16.03 -20.93
CA ILE A 219 -2.91 -14.96 -21.78
C ILE A 219 -1.93 -13.78 -21.82
N ALA A 220 -1.36 -13.46 -20.66
CA ALA A 220 -0.33 -12.45 -20.47
C ALA A 220 0.61 -12.89 -19.36
N GLN A 221 1.85 -12.43 -19.36
CA GLN A 221 2.76 -12.59 -18.23
C GLN A 221 3.70 -11.40 -18.10
N LYS A 222 4.02 -11.03 -16.86
CA LYS A 222 4.99 -9.99 -16.53
C LYS A 222 6.05 -10.57 -15.61
N SER A 223 7.30 -10.59 -16.07
CA SER A 223 8.47 -10.86 -15.24
C SER A 223 9.01 -9.56 -14.63
N PHE A 224 9.53 -9.66 -13.41
CA PHE A 224 10.21 -8.59 -12.70
C PHE A 224 11.23 -9.17 -11.71
N PHE A 225 12.32 -8.45 -11.49
CA PHE A 225 13.33 -8.79 -10.48
C PHE A 225 13.09 -7.95 -9.23
N GLN A 226 13.59 -8.44 -8.07
CA GLN A 226 13.51 -7.73 -6.80
C GLN A 226 12.06 -7.42 -6.38
N ALA A 227 11.35 -8.43 -5.85
CA ALA A 227 9.99 -8.28 -5.34
C ALA A 227 9.77 -9.26 -4.17
N ASP A 228 9.96 -8.75 -2.95
CA ASP A 228 9.80 -9.53 -1.72
C ASP A 228 8.32 -9.72 -1.38
N ARG A 229 7.50 -8.70 -1.69
CA ARG A 229 6.04 -8.72 -1.65
C ARG A 229 5.47 -8.20 -2.97
N VAL A 230 4.31 -8.75 -3.37
CA VAL A 230 3.52 -8.31 -4.53
C VAL A 230 2.06 -8.22 -4.14
N GLU A 231 1.41 -7.10 -4.47
CA GLU A 231 -0.02 -6.89 -4.25
C GLU A 231 -0.76 -6.84 -5.59
N MET A 232 -1.85 -7.62 -5.70
CA MET A 232 -2.60 -7.85 -6.94
C MET A 232 -3.96 -7.15 -6.91
N MET A 233 -4.05 -5.99 -7.55
CA MET A 233 -5.22 -5.11 -7.50
C MET A 233 -5.97 -5.11 -8.84
N TRP A 234 -7.12 -5.77 -8.90
CA TRP A 234 -8.00 -5.75 -10.08
C TRP A 234 -8.83 -4.46 -10.17
N ASN A 235 -9.15 -4.02 -11.39
CA ASN A 235 -10.22 -3.05 -11.61
C ASN A 235 -11.60 -3.69 -11.39
N SER A 236 -12.64 -2.90 -11.10
CA SER A 236 -14.00 -3.39 -10.79
C SER A 236 -14.65 -4.25 -11.88
N LYS A 237 -14.18 -4.13 -13.14
CA LYS A 237 -14.65 -4.89 -14.31
C LYS A 237 -13.83 -6.15 -14.62
N GLY A 238 -12.76 -6.43 -13.85
CA GLY A 238 -11.91 -7.61 -14.04
C GLY A 238 -11.10 -7.65 -15.34
N THR A 239 -10.95 -6.51 -16.02
CA THR A 239 -10.23 -6.42 -17.31
C THR A 239 -8.75 -6.07 -17.15
N GLY A 240 -8.38 -5.48 -16.02
CA GLY A 240 -7.03 -4.97 -15.76
C GLY A 240 -6.57 -5.26 -14.35
N LEU A 241 -5.31 -5.69 -14.23
CA LEU A 241 -4.65 -6.07 -12.99
C LEU A 241 -3.41 -5.19 -12.80
N LEU A 242 -3.38 -4.42 -11.70
CA LEU A 242 -2.17 -3.76 -11.23
C LEU A 242 -1.39 -4.69 -10.29
N LEU A 243 -0.07 -4.61 -10.40
CA LEU A 243 0.90 -5.35 -9.60
C LEU A 243 1.81 -4.34 -8.92
N LEU A 244 1.56 -4.05 -7.64
CA LEU A 244 2.48 -3.27 -6.82
C LEU A 244 3.53 -4.22 -6.26
N THR A 245 4.77 -4.06 -6.71
CA THR A 245 5.91 -4.84 -6.24
C THR A 245 6.74 -4.00 -5.26
N THR A 246 7.16 -4.60 -4.15
CA THR A 246 7.97 -3.92 -3.13
C THR A 246 9.11 -4.82 -2.65
N THR A 247 10.29 -4.22 -2.43
CA THR A 247 11.36 -4.82 -1.64
C THR A 247 11.51 -4.15 -0.29
N GLU A 248 11.97 -4.90 0.70
CA GLU A 248 12.29 -4.38 2.03
C GLU A 248 13.74 -3.88 2.11
N VAL A 249 14.66 -4.52 1.37
CA VAL A 249 16.08 -4.13 1.30
C VAL A 249 16.53 -4.07 -0.15
N ASP A 250 17.04 -2.92 -0.55
CA ASP A 250 17.68 -2.75 -1.86
C ASP A 250 19.06 -3.41 -1.85
N ASN A 251 19.17 -4.53 -2.58
CA ASN A 251 20.41 -5.29 -2.72
C ASN A 251 21.55 -4.52 -3.44
N THR A 252 21.27 -3.35 -4.03
CA THR A 252 22.31 -2.45 -4.55
C THR A 252 22.93 -1.55 -3.46
N GLY A 253 22.32 -1.48 -2.28
CA GLY A 253 22.76 -0.65 -1.15
C GLY A 253 22.46 0.85 -1.30
N VAL A 254 21.78 1.27 -2.37
CA VAL A 254 21.47 2.69 -2.64
C VAL A 254 20.33 3.20 -1.76
N SER A 255 19.36 2.35 -1.41
CA SER A 255 18.17 2.77 -0.64
C SER A 255 17.87 1.90 0.59
N TYR A 256 17.88 2.51 1.78
CA TYR A 256 17.48 1.87 3.05
C TYR A 256 15.98 1.60 3.18
N TYR A 257 15.16 2.22 2.31
CA TYR A 257 13.70 2.07 2.30
C TYR A 257 13.20 1.08 1.24
N GLY A 258 14.12 0.32 0.62
CA GLY A 258 13.82 -0.58 -0.48
C GLY A 258 13.29 0.16 -1.72
N LYS A 259 12.66 -0.60 -2.62
CA LYS A 259 12.20 -0.11 -3.92
C LYS A 259 10.76 -0.56 -4.17
N SER A 260 9.94 0.36 -4.66
CA SER A 260 8.59 0.07 -5.16
C SER A 260 8.58 0.14 -6.69
N ALA A 261 7.83 -0.72 -7.35
CA ALA A 261 7.47 -0.55 -8.75
C ALA A 261 6.00 -0.95 -8.99
N LEU A 262 5.42 -0.41 -10.06
CA LEU A 262 4.04 -0.69 -10.45
C LEU A 262 4.02 -1.24 -11.87
N HIS A 263 3.44 -2.43 -12.04
CA HIS A 263 3.20 -3.03 -13.35
C HIS A 263 1.70 -3.17 -13.59
N PHE A 264 1.32 -3.28 -14.86
CA PHE A 264 -0.06 -3.50 -15.27
C PHE A 264 -0.13 -4.68 -16.24
N ILE A 265 -1.19 -5.49 -16.14
CA ILE A 265 -1.51 -6.57 -17.07
C ILE A 265 -2.99 -6.46 -17.49
N ASN A 266 -3.26 -6.65 -18.78
CA ASN A 266 -4.58 -6.61 -19.39
C ASN A 266 -5.05 -8.01 -19.80
N ILE A 267 -6.35 -8.29 -19.73
CA ILE A 267 -6.96 -9.54 -20.25
C ILE A 267 -6.80 -9.71 -21.78
N LYS A 268 -6.32 -8.69 -22.49
CA LYS A 268 -6.02 -8.73 -23.93
C LYS A 268 -4.63 -9.29 -24.28
N GLY A 269 -3.76 -9.50 -23.29
CA GLY A 269 -2.36 -9.94 -23.50
C GLY A 269 -1.31 -8.86 -23.15
N ASP A 270 -1.70 -7.58 -23.13
CA ASP A 270 -0.78 -6.48 -22.85
C ASP A 270 -0.17 -6.57 -21.44
N SER A 271 1.11 -6.22 -21.30
CA SER A 271 1.70 -5.95 -19.98
C SER A 271 2.71 -4.80 -20.00
N PHE A 272 2.54 -3.85 -19.08
CA PHE A 272 3.30 -2.60 -19.02
C PHE A 272 3.99 -2.41 -17.67
N SER A 273 4.96 -1.52 -17.63
CA SER A 273 5.52 -0.97 -16.38
C SER A 273 5.11 0.50 -16.31
N VAL A 274 4.47 0.93 -15.23
CA VAL A 274 3.98 2.30 -15.09
C VAL A 274 5.18 3.22 -14.88
N GLN A 275 5.33 4.23 -15.75
CA GLN A 275 6.45 5.15 -15.70
C GLN A 275 6.13 6.32 -14.77
N LEU A 276 6.76 6.33 -13.60
CA LEU A 276 6.53 7.32 -12.55
C LEU A 276 7.51 8.49 -12.69
N LYS A 277 6.99 9.72 -12.82
CA LYS A 277 7.77 10.94 -13.14
C LYS A 277 8.43 11.60 -11.90
N ALA A 278 8.82 10.81 -10.90
CA ALA A 278 9.50 11.25 -9.69
C ALA A 278 10.12 10.03 -8.97
N GLU A 279 11.28 10.21 -8.35
CA GLU A 279 11.95 9.17 -7.58
C GLU A 279 11.44 9.09 -6.13
N GLY A 280 11.43 7.88 -5.58
CA GLY A 280 11.01 7.55 -4.23
C GLY A 280 10.02 6.37 -4.19
N PRO A 281 9.50 6.01 -3.00
CA PRO A 281 8.56 4.90 -2.84
C PRO A 281 7.17 5.23 -3.40
N ILE A 282 6.35 4.20 -3.59
CA ILE A 282 4.91 4.33 -3.85
C ILE A 282 4.19 4.25 -2.51
N HIS A 283 3.43 5.29 -2.16
CA HIS A 283 2.71 5.36 -0.86
C HIS A 283 1.33 4.74 -0.94
N SER A 284 0.64 4.91 -2.07
CA SER A 284 -0.72 4.39 -2.27
C SER A 284 -1.06 4.30 -3.76
N VAL A 285 -1.86 3.29 -4.10
CA VAL A 285 -2.42 3.04 -5.44
C VAL A 285 -3.91 2.78 -5.27
N ALA A 286 -4.75 3.37 -6.10
CA ALA A 286 -6.19 3.08 -6.11
C ALA A 286 -6.75 3.06 -7.53
N TRP A 287 -7.57 2.04 -7.83
CA TRP A 287 -8.42 2.03 -9.02
C TRP A 287 -9.60 2.98 -8.84
N SER A 288 -9.95 3.74 -9.87
CA SER A 288 -11.26 4.38 -9.93
C SER A 288 -12.34 3.29 -10.10
N PRO A 289 -13.45 3.32 -9.35
CA PRO A 289 -14.58 2.40 -9.53
C PRO A 289 -15.15 2.34 -10.96
N ARG A 290 -14.93 3.39 -11.76
CA ARG A 290 -15.24 3.45 -13.21
C ARG A 290 -14.48 2.40 -14.04
N ALA A 291 -13.40 1.83 -13.49
CA ALA A 291 -12.50 0.82 -14.07
C ALA A 291 -11.69 1.27 -15.30
N THR A 292 -11.71 2.55 -15.64
CA THR A 292 -11.01 3.18 -16.78
C THR A 292 -9.67 3.83 -16.42
N GLU A 293 -9.46 4.12 -15.14
CA GLU A 293 -8.40 5.00 -14.62
C GLU A 293 -7.93 4.52 -13.24
N PHE A 294 -6.69 4.81 -12.88
CA PHE A 294 -6.15 4.60 -11.54
C PHE A 294 -5.26 5.77 -11.11
N CYS A 295 -5.21 6.04 -9.80
CA CYS A 295 -4.36 7.08 -9.22
C CYS A 295 -3.20 6.44 -8.44
N VAL A 296 -2.02 7.06 -8.52
CA VAL A 296 -0.81 6.67 -7.79
C VAL A 296 -0.29 7.86 -7.01
N ILE A 297 0.05 7.66 -5.74
CA ILE A 297 0.84 8.59 -4.92
C ILE A 297 2.25 8.04 -4.77
N TYR A 298 3.26 8.79 -5.18
CA TYR A 298 4.64 8.32 -5.25
C TYR A 298 5.67 9.44 -5.07
N GLY A 299 6.91 9.03 -4.78
CA GLY A 299 8.06 9.90 -4.61
C GLY A 299 8.30 10.32 -3.15
N TYR A 300 9.41 11.01 -2.90
CA TYR A 300 9.70 11.55 -1.56
C TYR A 300 8.72 12.67 -1.17
N MET A 301 8.51 12.85 0.15
CA MET A 301 7.58 13.87 0.67
C MET A 301 8.12 15.30 0.45
N PRO A 302 7.32 16.26 -0.05
CA PRO A 302 5.89 16.16 -0.43
C PRO A 302 5.66 15.34 -1.71
N ALA A 303 4.92 14.24 -1.58
CA ALA A 303 4.77 13.25 -2.63
C ALA A 303 3.88 13.74 -3.78
N LYS A 304 4.10 13.18 -4.97
CA LYS A 304 3.37 13.49 -6.19
C LYS A 304 2.16 12.57 -6.33
N ALA A 305 1.00 13.14 -6.71
CA ALA A 305 -0.20 12.37 -7.04
C ALA A 305 -0.53 12.51 -8.55
N THR A 306 -0.82 11.40 -9.22
CA THR A 306 -1.00 11.36 -10.68
C THR A 306 -2.08 10.37 -11.09
N LEU A 307 -2.93 10.78 -12.03
CA LEU A 307 -3.96 9.94 -12.64
C LEU A 307 -3.44 9.29 -13.92
N PHE A 308 -3.64 7.98 -14.07
CA PHE A 308 -3.23 7.19 -15.23
C PHE A 308 -4.42 6.46 -15.87
N ASN A 309 -4.36 6.21 -17.18
CA ASN A 309 -5.33 5.38 -17.90
C ASN A 309 -4.94 3.89 -17.89
N VAL A 310 -5.80 3.01 -18.41
CA VAL A 310 -5.51 1.56 -18.62
C VAL A 310 -4.39 1.24 -19.63
N LYS A 311 -3.76 2.23 -20.28
CA LYS A 311 -2.52 2.07 -21.07
C LYS A 311 -1.27 2.49 -20.29
N CYS A 312 -1.43 2.96 -19.05
CA CYS A 312 -0.40 3.58 -18.21
C CYS A 312 0.09 4.96 -18.69
N ASP A 313 -0.65 5.65 -19.55
CA ASP A 313 -0.42 7.06 -19.87
C ASP A 313 -0.92 7.96 -18.73
N GLN A 314 -0.21 9.05 -18.45
CA GLN A 314 -0.67 10.08 -17.51
C GLN A 314 -1.83 10.89 -18.12
N ILE A 315 -2.97 10.95 -17.43
CA ILE A 315 -4.15 11.75 -17.78
C ILE A 315 -4.09 13.14 -17.12
N PHE A 316 -3.67 13.19 -15.85
CA PHE A 316 -3.71 14.41 -15.04
C PHE A 316 -2.62 14.41 -13.96
N ASP A 317 -2.22 15.59 -13.53
CA ASP A 317 -1.21 15.82 -12.49
C ASP A 317 -1.86 16.61 -11.35
N PHE A 318 -2.03 15.99 -10.18
CA PHE A 318 -2.57 16.69 -9.01
C PHE A 318 -1.49 17.50 -8.27
N GLY A 319 -0.27 17.58 -8.82
CA GLY A 319 0.88 18.21 -8.20
C GLY A 319 1.49 17.42 -7.05
N THR A 320 2.38 18.07 -6.32
CA THR A 320 3.01 17.57 -5.09
C THR A 320 2.30 18.10 -3.85
N GLY A 321 2.21 17.29 -2.79
CA GLY A 321 1.59 17.67 -1.53
C GLY A 321 1.93 16.71 -0.39
N PRO A 322 1.59 17.05 0.86
CA PRO A 322 1.77 16.17 2.01
C PRO A 322 0.66 15.09 2.05
N ARG A 323 0.63 14.25 1.01
CA ARG A 323 -0.39 13.23 0.75
C ARG A 323 0.27 11.85 0.75
N ASN A 324 -0.29 10.86 1.43
CA ASN A 324 0.19 9.46 1.40
C ASN A 324 -0.90 8.42 1.08
N ALA A 325 -2.18 8.77 1.15
CA ALA A 325 -3.29 7.86 0.83
C ALA A 325 -4.28 8.48 -0.17
N VAL A 326 -4.85 7.65 -1.06
CA VAL A 326 -5.88 8.05 -2.05
C VAL A 326 -7.13 7.19 -1.90
N TYR A 327 -8.30 7.83 -1.89
CA TYR A 327 -9.61 7.18 -1.73
C TYR A 327 -10.62 7.75 -2.74
N PHE A 328 -11.07 6.93 -3.69
CA PHE A 328 -12.21 7.27 -4.54
C PHE A 328 -13.53 7.06 -3.80
N ASN A 329 -14.52 7.91 -4.05
CA ASN A 329 -15.90 7.61 -3.65
C ASN A 329 -16.45 6.44 -4.48
N PRO A 330 -17.55 5.75 -4.08
CA PRO A 330 -18.02 4.52 -4.75
C PRO A 330 -18.34 4.67 -6.25
N PHE A 331 -18.68 5.88 -6.69
CA PHE A 331 -18.98 6.20 -8.10
C PHE A 331 -17.73 6.55 -8.93
N GLY A 332 -16.63 6.91 -8.26
CA GLY A 332 -15.39 7.36 -8.89
C GLY A 332 -15.44 8.77 -9.50
N ASN A 333 -16.45 9.58 -9.16
CA ASN A 333 -16.53 10.99 -9.55
C ASN A 333 -15.86 11.94 -8.55
N LEU A 334 -15.62 11.50 -7.31
CA LEU A 334 -14.81 12.21 -6.33
C LEU A 334 -13.58 11.39 -5.96
N VAL A 335 -12.44 12.08 -5.78
CA VAL A 335 -11.23 11.50 -5.19
C VAL A 335 -10.79 12.33 -3.99
N LEU A 336 -10.41 11.65 -2.91
CA LEU A 336 -9.87 12.23 -1.70
C LEU A 336 -8.40 11.85 -1.56
N PHE A 337 -7.56 12.86 -1.34
CA PHE A 337 -6.16 12.68 -0.94
C PHE A 337 -6.00 12.98 0.55
N GLY A 338 -5.42 12.04 1.28
CA GLY A 338 -5.16 12.16 2.71
C GLY A 338 -3.66 12.13 3.02
N GLY A 339 -3.25 12.95 3.98
CA GLY A 339 -1.91 12.94 4.59
C GLY A 339 -1.96 12.49 6.04
N PHE A 340 -1.90 11.17 6.29
CA PHE A 340 -2.13 10.58 7.61
C PHE A 340 -0.87 10.00 8.29
N GLY A 341 -0.96 9.68 9.58
CA GLY A 341 0.16 9.15 10.37
C GLY A 341 1.19 10.24 10.69
N ASN A 342 2.37 10.17 10.06
CA ASN A 342 3.45 11.15 10.25
C ASN A 342 3.17 12.52 9.59
N LEU A 343 2.04 12.67 8.92
CA LEU A 343 1.58 13.87 8.22
C LEU A 343 0.40 14.51 8.99
N ARG A 344 0.15 15.81 8.79
CA ARG A 344 -0.72 16.64 9.64
C ARG A 344 -2.24 16.37 9.53
N GLY A 345 -2.66 15.27 8.92
CA GLY A 345 -4.06 14.96 8.67
C GLY A 345 -4.72 15.88 7.64
N GLN A 346 -3.96 16.48 6.73
CA GLN A 346 -4.56 17.28 5.66
C GLN A 346 -5.33 16.38 4.70
N ILE A 347 -6.53 16.85 4.33
CA ILE A 347 -7.43 16.17 3.40
C ILE A 347 -7.76 17.15 2.27
N GLU A 348 -7.67 16.67 1.04
CA GLU A 348 -8.09 17.41 -0.16
C GLU A 348 -9.12 16.57 -0.91
N VAL A 349 -10.26 17.16 -1.29
CA VAL A 349 -11.25 16.50 -2.14
C VAL A 349 -11.28 17.17 -3.50
N TRP A 350 -11.20 16.36 -4.55
CA TRP A 350 -11.16 16.76 -5.95
C TRP A 350 -12.32 16.12 -6.71
N ASP A 351 -12.93 16.91 -7.60
CA ASP A 351 -13.85 16.41 -8.62
C ASP A 351 -13.04 15.79 -9.77
N MET A 352 -13.39 14.56 -10.15
CA MET A 352 -12.73 13.82 -11.23
C MET A 352 -13.18 14.27 -12.62
N ASP A 353 -14.36 14.90 -12.74
CA ASP A 353 -14.96 15.25 -14.02
C ASP A 353 -14.53 16.65 -14.49
N SER A 354 -14.60 17.67 -13.62
CA SER A 354 -14.00 18.99 -13.88
C SER A 354 -12.49 19.08 -13.58
N LYS A 355 -11.93 18.09 -12.88
CA LYS A 355 -10.51 18.03 -12.44
C LYS A 355 -10.10 19.21 -11.54
N LYS A 356 -11.06 19.77 -10.80
CA LYS A 356 -10.86 20.84 -9.82
C LYS A 356 -10.76 20.30 -8.39
N GLN A 357 -10.03 21.03 -7.55
CA GLN A 357 -10.08 20.86 -6.09
C GLN A 357 -11.33 21.54 -5.53
N ILE A 358 -12.18 20.79 -4.82
CA ILE A 358 -13.43 21.28 -4.21
C ILE A 358 -13.13 21.90 -2.84
N THR A 359 -12.34 21.20 -2.02
CA THR A 359 -12.09 21.60 -0.63
C THR A 359 -10.73 21.17 -0.12
N THR A 360 -10.32 21.79 0.98
CA THR A 360 -9.19 21.36 1.82
C THR A 360 -9.65 21.40 3.27
N SER A 361 -9.60 20.26 3.96
CA SER A 361 -9.92 20.12 5.38
C SER A 361 -8.73 19.53 6.15
N SER A 362 -8.86 19.40 7.47
CA SER A 362 -7.81 18.83 8.32
C SER A 362 -8.44 17.92 9.37
N ALA A 363 -8.20 16.63 9.25
CA ALA A 363 -8.56 15.60 10.21
C ALA A 363 -7.26 15.00 10.79
N PRO A 364 -6.59 15.68 11.75
CA PRO A 364 -5.40 15.16 12.41
C PRO A 364 -5.68 13.80 13.07
N ASP A 365 -4.62 13.03 13.31
CA ASP A 365 -4.64 11.76 14.04
C ASP A 365 -5.48 10.62 13.43
N THR A 366 -6.14 10.87 12.29
CA THR A 366 -6.88 9.88 11.50
C THR A 366 -6.02 8.66 11.17
N THR A 367 -6.51 7.49 11.57
CA THR A 367 -5.87 6.18 11.32
C THR A 367 -6.59 5.34 10.26
N GLN A 368 -7.87 5.62 10.05
CA GLN A 368 -8.76 4.94 9.10
C GLN A 368 -9.65 5.99 8.43
N LEU A 369 -9.85 5.87 7.12
CA LEU A 369 -10.80 6.67 6.34
C LEU A 369 -11.60 5.74 5.43
N GLU A 370 -12.92 5.92 5.40
CA GLU A 370 -13.81 5.16 4.51
C GLU A 370 -14.93 6.07 3.95
N TRP A 371 -15.14 6.04 2.63
CA TRP A 371 -16.28 6.71 2.00
C TRP A 371 -17.58 5.96 2.30
N SER A 372 -18.66 6.70 2.55
CA SER A 372 -20.01 6.12 2.60
C SER A 372 -20.42 5.55 1.24
N PRO A 373 -21.22 4.47 1.20
CA PRO A 373 -21.91 4.00 -0.01
C PRO A 373 -22.70 5.08 -0.77
N THR A 374 -23.17 6.12 -0.08
CA THR A 374 -23.88 7.27 -0.68
C THR A 374 -22.94 8.22 -1.44
N GLY A 375 -21.62 8.10 -1.25
CA GLY A 375 -20.58 8.81 -1.99
C GLY A 375 -20.47 10.32 -1.77
N ASP A 376 -21.33 10.90 -0.93
CA ASP A 376 -21.36 12.32 -0.55
C ASP A 376 -20.66 12.60 0.79
N ILE A 377 -20.56 11.60 1.67
CA ILE A 377 -19.93 11.68 2.99
C ILE A 377 -18.83 10.64 3.16
N TYR A 378 -17.86 10.91 4.04
CA TYR A 378 -16.81 9.98 4.45
C TYR A 378 -16.59 10.03 5.96
N VAL A 379 -16.15 8.93 6.54
CA VAL A 379 -15.76 8.84 7.95
C VAL A 379 -14.24 8.89 8.09
N THR A 380 -13.74 9.62 9.09
CA THR A 380 -12.36 9.56 9.56
C THR A 380 -12.37 9.05 11.00
N ALA A 381 -11.60 8.00 11.30
CA ALA A 381 -11.56 7.40 12.62
C ALA A 381 -10.13 7.28 13.18
N THR A 382 -10.01 7.57 14.48
CA THR A 382 -8.80 7.43 15.27
C THR A 382 -8.92 6.17 16.11
N CYS A 383 -8.19 5.12 15.71
CA CYS A 383 -8.38 3.76 16.20
C CYS A 383 -7.11 3.20 16.85
N ALA A 384 -7.30 2.59 18.01
CA ALA A 384 -6.31 1.77 18.68
C ALA A 384 -6.19 0.40 17.99
N PRO A 385 -5.03 -0.29 18.04
CA PRO A 385 -3.84 0.08 18.80
C PRO A 385 -2.91 1.08 18.08
N ARG A 386 -3.23 1.53 16.85
CA ARG A 386 -2.39 2.47 16.07
C ARG A 386 -2.21 3.80 16.79
N LEU A 387 -3.29 4.38 17.30
CA LEU A 387 -3.26 5.51 18.23
C LEU A 387 -4.27 5.28 19.36
N ARG A 388 -3.84 5.51 20.61
CA ARG A 388 -4.63 5.27 21.83
C ARG A 388 -5.04 6.57 22.56
N ILE A 389 -4.92 7.70 21.87
CA ILE A 389 -5.21 9.05 22.38
C ILE A 389 -6.10 9.71 21.33
N GLY A 390 -7.14 10.42 21.77
CA GLY A 390 -8.11 11.03 20.85
C GLY A 390 -8.91 10.01 20.03
N ASN A 391 -9.12 8.80 20.57
CA ASN A 391 -9.95 7.80 19.89
C ASN A 391 -11.38 8.32 19.66
N GLY A 392 -11.99 7.92 18.55
CA GLY A 392 -13.28 8.43 18.12
C GLY A 392 -13.41 8.45 16.61
N PHE A 393 -14.53 8.97 16.10
CA PHE A 393 -14.79 9.10 14.67
C PHE A 393 -15.51 10.41 14.34
N LYS A 394 -15.31 10.87 13.11
CA LYS A 394 -15.90 12.10 12.56
C LYS A 394 -16.44 11.82 11.17
N VAL A 395 -17.67 12.23 10.87
CA VAL A 395 -18.31 12.09 9.55
C VAL A 395 -18.33 13.46 8.89
N TRP A 396 -17.82 13.52 7.67
CA TRP A 396 -17.64 14.74 6.88
C TRP A 396 -18.39 14.65 5.56
N HIS A 397 -18.86 15.79 5.05
CA HIS A 397 -19.32 15.94 3.67
C HIS A 397 -18.13 16.22 2.73
N TYR A 398 -18.26 15.89 1.43
CA TYR A 398 -17.21 16.15 0.44
C TYR A 398 -16.83 17.64 0.29
N SER A 399 -17.73 18.56 0.67
CA SER A 399 -17.43 20.01 0.74
C SER A 399 -16.47 20.41 1.87
N GLY A 400 -16.12 19.48 2.77
CA GLY A 400 -15.29 19.70 3.95
C GLY A 400 -16.07 20.07 5.22
N ALA A 401 -17.41 20.05 5.16
CA ALA A 401 -18.27 20.27 6.32
C ALA A 401 -18.22 19.07 7.27
N LEU A 402 -17.99 19.32 8.57
CA LEU A 402 -18.13 18.31 9.61
C LEU A 402 -19.62 18.13 9.92
N LEU A 403 -20.16 16.92 9.74
CA LEU A 403 -21.59 16.63 9.97
C LEU A 403 -21.82 16.02 11.35
N HIS A 404 -20.92 15.15 11.80
CA HIS A 404 -21.03 14.46 13.08
C HIS A 404 -19.63 14.20 13.67
N GLU A 405 -19.51 14.26 14.99
CA GLU A 405 -18.29 14.01 15.74
C GLU A 405 -18.62 13.23 17.01
N THR A 406 -17.96 12.11 17.21
CA THR A 406 -18.00 11.33 18.46
C THR A 406 -16.58 11.09 18.94
N LEU A 407 -16.23 11.70 20.09
CA LEU A 407 -15.04 11.35 20.85
C LEU A 407 -15.33 10.12 21.70
N TRP A 408 -14.45 9.12 21.66
CA TRP A 408 -14.64 7.88 22.40
C TRP A 408 -14.28 8.08 23.88
N PRO A 409 -15.01 7.48 24.86
CA PRO A 409 -14.78 7.72 26.27
C PRO A 409 -13.36 7.38 26.72
N GLU A 410 -12.80 8.19 27.63
CA GLU A 410 -11.49 7.92 28.22
C GLU A 410 -11.41 6.52 28.83
N LYS A 411 -10.24 5.88 28.68
CA LYS A 411 -9.96 4.49 29.10
C LYS A 411 -10.73 3.41 28.32
N GLN A 412 -11.50 3.78 27.29
CA GLN A 412 -12.01 2.85 26.28
C GLN A 412 -11.23 3.05 24.97
N GLU A 413 -11.04 1.97 24.22
CA GLU A 413 -10.39 1.98 22.92
C GLU A 413 -11.42 1.74 21.81
N LEU A 414 -11.51 2.64 20.83
CA LEU A 414 -12.17 2.36 19.55
C LEU A 414 -11.15 1.62 18.67
N TRP A 415 -11.52 0.47 18.11
CA TRP A 415 -10.61 -0.39 17.34
C TRP A 415 -10.86 -0.35 15.83
N GLU A 416 -12.11 -0.18 15.41
CA GLU A 416 -12.50 -0.22 13.99
C GLU A 416 -13.89 0.41 13.79
N VAL A 417 -14.05 1.09 12.67
CA VAL A 417 -15.32 1.65 12.19
C VAL A 417 -15.56 1.11 10.79
N ALA A 418 -16.77 0.67 10.45
CA ALA A 418 -17.10 0.18 9.12
C ALA A 418 -18.47 0.66 8.66
N TRP A 419 -18.57 1.17 7.42
CA TRP A 419 -19.87 1.44 6.81
C TRP A 419 -20.63 0.15 6.48
N GLN A 420 -21.96 0.18 6.65
CA GLN A 420 -22.84 -0.80 6.01
C GLN A 420 -22.68 -0.65 4.49
N THR A 421 -22.12 -1.68 3.85
CA THR A 421 -22.00 -1.78 2.39
C THR A 421 -23.35 -1.96 1.70
N PHE A 422 -23.46 -1.66 0.41
CA PHE A 422 -24.67 -1.84 -0.40
C PHE A 422 -24.31 -2.42 -1.78
N PRO A 423 -25.24 -3.11 -2.48
CA PRO A 423 -25.04 -3.51 -3.87
C PRO A 423 -24.73 -2.31 -4.77
N PRO A 424 -24.02 -2.51 -5.90
CA PRO A 424 -23.88 -1.50 -6.95
C PRO A 424 -25.23 -0.88 -7.35
N ASP A 425 -25.23 0.38 -7.74
CA ASP A 425 -26.38 1.17 -8.19
C ASP A 425 -27.54 1.35 -7.17
N SER A 426 -27.38 0.89 -5.92
CA SER A 426 -28.37 1.09 -4.83
C SER A 426 -28.56 2.56 -4.41
N HIS A 427 -27.55 3.39 -4.67
CA HIS A 427 -27.58 4.83 -4.45
C HIS A 427 -27.31 5.55 -5.78
N LYS A 428 -27.92 6.72 -5.97
CA LYS A 428 -27.61 7.58 -7.12
C LYS A 428 -26.29 8.30 -6.88
N GLN A 429 -25.49 8.48 -7.94
CA GLN A 429 -24.29 9.31 -7.89
C GLN A 429 -24.64 10.72 -7.37
N PRO A 430 -23.89 11.25 -6.39
CA PRO A 430 -24.14 12.59 -5.88
C PRO A 430 -23.77 13.64 -6.92
N VAL A 431 -24.65 14.63 -7.11
CA VAL A 431 -24.35 15.84 -7.88
C VAL A 431 -23.36 16.68 -7.08
N VAL A 432 -22.21 16.99 -7.68
CA VAL A 432 -21.18 17.83 -7.06
C VAL A 432 -21.61 19.30 -7.17
N SER A 433 -21.82 19.95 -6.03
CA SER A 433 -22.02 21.40 -5.92
C SER A 433 -20.76 22.04 -5.34
N GLU A 434 -20.44 23.25 -5.79
CA GLU A 434 -19.41 24.10 -5.17
C GLU A 434 -19.94 24.79 -3.89
N GLU A 435 -21.25 24.70 -3.60
CA GLU A 435 -21.87 25.24 -2.39
C GLU A 435 -21.44 24.49 -1.12
N LYS A 436 -21.03 25.25 -0.11
CA LYS A 436 -20.59 24.69 1.17
C LYS A 436 -21.78 24.46 2.10
N VAL A 437 -22.19 23.20 2.19
CA VAL A 437 -23.05 22.69 3.26
C VAL A 437 -22.54 23.16 4.63
N GLU A 438 -23.43 23.64 5.50
CA GLU A 438 -23.10 24.03 6.87
C GLU A 438 -22.77 22.79 7.73
N GLY A 439 -21.87 22.95 8.69
CA GLY A 439 -21.40 21.85 9.53
C GLY A 439 -21.13 22.29 10.97
N ILE A 440 -21.07 21.31 11.87
CA ILE A 440 -20.79 21.54 13.30
C ILE A 440 -19.33 21.97 13.51
N GLN A 441 -19.08 22.73 14.57
CA GLN A 441 -17.71 23.06 14.99
C GLN A 441 -17.12 21.87 15.77
N SER A 442 -15.90 21.46 15.42
CA SER A 442 -15.15 20.41 16.12
C SER A 442 -14.87 20.82 17.56
N SER A 443 -15.32 19.99 18.52
CA SER A 443 -15.06 20.14 19.96
C SER A 443 -13.58 19.91 20.32
N THR A 444 -12.81 19.23 19.46
CA THR A 444 -11.38 19.01 19.69
C THR A 444 -10.62 20.34 19.70
N PRO A 445 -9.91 20.69 20.79
CA PRO A 445 -9.21 21.97 20.87
C PRO A 445 -8.07 22.04 19.86
N GLN A 446 -8.13 22.99 18.93
CA GLN A 446 -7.02 23.24 18.01
C GLN A 446 -5.81 23.75 18.80
N ALA A 447 -4.67 23.07 18.66
CA ALA A 447 -3.40 23.53 19.22
C ALA A 447 -3.14 24.98 18.79
N SER A 448 -2.90 25.86 19.74
CA SER A 448 -2.88 27.30 19.48
C SER A 448 -1.78 27.64 18.46
N LYS A 449 -2.09 28.52 17.50
CA LYS A 449 -1.10 29.02 16.51
C LYS A 449 -0.07 29.98 17.12
N GLN A 450 0.12 29.94 18.44
CA GLN A 450 1.16 30.69 19.12
C GLN A 450 2.53 30.14 18.69
N LYS A 451 3.31 30.99 18.02
CA LYS A 451 4.71 30.72 17.66
C LYS A 451 5.45 30.26 18.91
N TYR A 452 5.95 29.02 18.93
CA TYR A 452 6.65 28.46 20.08
C TYR A 452 7.84 29.35 20.46
N VAL A 453 7.72 30.01 21.62
CA VAL A 453 8.81 30.80 22.22
C VAL A 453 9.61 29.84 23.10
N PRO A 454 10.90 29.57 22.77
CA PRO A 454 11.76 28.75 23.62
C PRO A 454 11.83 29.29 25.06
N PRO A 455 12.01 28.45 26.09
CA PRO A 455 12.04 28.89 27.49
C PRO A 455 12.98 30.06 27.74
N SER A 456 14.16 30.07 27.10
CA SER A 456 15.18 31.13 27.20
C SER A 456 14.72 32.50 26.71
N LEU A 457 13.66 32.58 25.90
CA LEU A 457 13.12 33.82 25.34
C LEU A 457 11.78 34.24 25.99
N ARG A 458 11.23 33.46 26.93
CA ARG A 458 9.93 33.74 27.56
C ARG A 458 9.97 34.93 28.54
N ASN A 459 11.16 35.31 29.02
CA ASN A 459 11.35 36.29 30.09
C ASN A 459 12.08 37.58 29.66
N LEU A 460 12.34 37.81 28.35
CA LEU A 460 12.92 39.08 27.89
C LEU A 460 11.85 40.18 27.72
N PRO A 461 12.17 41.45 28.01
CA PRO A 461 11.31 42.58 27.66
C PRO A 461 11.07 42.67 26.15
N PRO A 462 9.92 43.20 25.69
CA PRO A 462 9.68 43.45 24.27
C PRO A 462 10.70 44.43 23.68
N GLY A 463 11.35 44.06 22.57
CA GLY A 463 12.21 44.96 21.78
C GLY A 463 13.71 44.66 21.77
N VAL A 464 14.16 43.49 22.24
CA VAL A 464 15.57 43.05 22.13
C VAL A 464 15.72 42.04 20.98
N ASP A 465 16.38 42.45 19.88
CA ASP A 465 16.75 41.55 18.80
C ASP A 465 17.97 40.68 19.18
N PRO A 466 17.93 39.35 18.99
CA PRO A 466 18.95 38.43 19.48
C PRO A 466 20.09 38.23 18.47
N ASP A 467 20.89 39.28 18.20
CA ASP A 467 22.04 39.21 17.28
C ASP A 467 23.37 39.71 17.90
N GLU A 468 23.58 39.41 19.20
CA GLU A 468 24.92 39.39 19.80
C GLU A 468 25.35 37.95 20.17
N LYS A 469 26.62 37.66 19.90
CA LYS A 469 27.17 36.29 19.80
C LYS A 469 27.37 35.64 21.17
N TYR A 470 26.46 34.75 21.55
CA TYR A 470 26.67 33.87 22.70
C TYR A 470 27.58 32.68 22.34
N ILE A 471 28.75 32.59 22.97
CA ILE A 471 29.62 31.40 22.91
C ILE A 471 29.31 30.54 24.14
N PRO A 472 28.80 29.30 23.99
CA PRO A 472 28.45 28.47 25.14
C PRO A 472 29.66 28.10 25.99
N GLY A 473 29.60 28.36 27.31
CA GLY A 473 30.56 27.83 28.29
C GLY A 473 31.12 28.81 29.33
N LEU A 474 30.81 30.11 29.24
CA LEU A 474 31.34 31.14 30.15
C LEU A 474 30.22 31.85 30.96
N PRO A 475 30.47 32.22 32.24
CA PRO A 475 29.49 32.95 33.05
C PRO A 475 29.23 34.38 32.52
N PRO A 476 28.02 34.93 32.71
CA PRO A 476 27.71 36.31 32.35
C PRO A 476 28.61 37.32 33.10
N GLY A 477 29.27 38.21 32.35
CA GLY A 477 30.04 39.34 32.90
C GLY A 477 31.42 39.54 32.28
N TYR A 478 32.06 38.48 31.78
CA TYR A 478 33.38 38.58 31.14
C TYR A 478 33.31 39.23 29.74
N LYS A 479 33.74 40.49 29.64
CA LYS A 479 34.03 41.16 28.37
C LYS A 479 35.53 41.01 28.05
N SER A 480 35.86 40.74 26.78
CA SER A 480 37.25 40.79 26.31
C SER A 480 37.75 42.24 26.32
N SER A 481 38.91 42.50 26.93
CA SER A 481 39.48 43.83 27.11
C SER A 481 40.87 43.97 26.47
N GLY A 482 41.00 44.86 25.49
CA GLY A 482 42.25 45.22 24.83
C GLY A 482 42.29 44.84 23.33
N GLY A 483 42.70 45.72 22.41
CA GLY A 483 43.06 47.12 22.60
C GLY A 483 43.40 47.89 21.31
N ASN A 484 43.03 49.18 21.32
CA ASN A 484 43.61 50.35 20.62
C ASN A 484 45.09 50.15 20.16
N LYS A 485 45.63 50.61 19.00
CA LYS A 485 45.29 51.61 17.94
C LYS A 485 45.93 51.11 16.60
N GLY A 486 45.80 51.69 15.39
CA GLY A 486 45.10 52.88 14.87
C GLY A 486 45.66 53.27 13.47
N GLN A 487 45.30 54.46 12.94
CA GLN A 487 45.54 54.95 11.56
C GLN A 487 44.74 54.21 10.46
N GLY A 488 44.20 54.85 9.41
CA GLY A 488 44.00 56.29 9.17
C GLY A 488 43.81 56.61 7.67
N GLY A 489 42.63 57.12 7.24
CA GLY A 489 42.38 57.35 5.81
C GLY A 489 41.05 58.04 5.45
N ARG A 490 41.15 59.34 5.14
CA ARG A 490 40.19 60.23 4.45
C ARG A 490 39.93 59.78 2.99
N GLU A 491 38.88 60.15 2.23
CA GLU A 491 37.60 60.88 2.45
C GLU A 491 36.75 60.79 1.14
N LYS A 492 35.44 61.15 1.19
CA LYS A 492 34.58 61.55 0.02
C LYS A 492 34.23 60.42 -1.01
N ARG A 493 33.17 60.52 -1.84
CA ARG A 493 32.32 61.67 -2.25
C ARG A 493 30.84 61.27 -2.55
N SER A 494 29.96 62.27 -2.48
CA SER A 494 28.55 62.42 -2.96
C SER A 494 28.03 61.58 -4.14
N GLY A 495 26.70 61.39 -4.34
CA GLY A 495 25.50 61.85 -3.59
C GLY A 495 24.34 62.36 -4.49
N ASN A 496 23.12 62.52 -3.92
CA ASN A 496 21.86 63.02 -4.55
C ASN A 496 21.28 62.16 -5.71
N GLN A 497 19.99 62.24 -6.11
CA GLN A 497 18.95 63.27 -5.89
C GLN A 497 17.51 62.65 -5.69
N ARG A 498 16.42 63.43 -5.84
CA ARG A 498 15.04 63.11 -5.35
C ARG A 498 13.98 62.82 -6.44
N ARG A 499 12.90 62.13 -6.03
CA ARG A 499 11.59 61.91 -6.71
C ARG A 499 10.90 63.20 -7.22
N PRO A 500 9.92 63.11 -8.16
CA PRO A 500 8.50 63.22 -7.76
C PRO A 500 7.47 62.33 -8.54
N ASN A 501 6.17 62.54 -8.22
CA ASN A 501 4.91 61.97 -8.76
C ASN A 501 4.60 62.33 -10.25
N ARG A 502 3.49 61.99 -10.96
CA ARG A 502 2.09 61.61 -10.58
C ARG A 502 1.30 60.93 -11.76
N LYS A 503 -0.03 60.76 -11.56
CA LYS A 503 -1.16 60.36 -12.48
C LYS A 503 -1.21 61.15 -13.84
N SER A 504 -2.06 60.90 -14.86
CA SER A 504 -3.37 60.18 -15.00
C SER A 504 -3.73 59.82 -16.47
N GLU A 505 -4.99 59.37 -16.70
CA GLU A 505 -5.82 59.23 -17.93
C GLU A 505 -5.56 60.23 -19.10
N GLY A 506 -5.97 60.01 -20.39
CA GLY A 506 -6.64 58.89 -21.09
C GLY A 506 -7.33 59.31 -22.42
N LYS A 507 -7.91 58.35 -23.17
CA LYS A 507 -8.88 58.44 -24.33
C LYS A 507 -8.43 58.81 -25.78
N ASP A 508 -9.15 58.16 -26.73
CA ASP A 508 -9.55 58.46 -28.15
C ASP A 508 -8.51 58.96 -29.20
N GLY A 509 -8.54 58.64 -30.52
CA GLY A 509 -9.37 57.74 -31.35
C GLY A 509 -9.02 57.77 -32.88
N GLU A 510 -9.55 56.81 -33.66
CA GLU A 510 -9.68 56.73 -35.16
C GLU A 510 -8.42 56.70 -36.10
N GLY A 511 -8.66 56.37 -37.39
CA GLY A 511 -7.66 56.24 -38.50
C GLY A 511 -7.82 57.32 -39.59
N PRO A 512 -7.20 57.24 -40.81
CA PRO A 512 -7.41 56.13 -41.77
C PRO A 512 -6.15 55.77 -42.66
N ALA A 513 -6.34 55.37 -43.93
CA ALA A 513 -5.38 54.61 -44.77
C ALA A 513 -4.64 55.37 -45.90
N LYS A 514 -3.56 54.73 -46.43
CA LYS A 514 -3.07 54.56 -47.85
C LYS A 514 -1.53 54.39 -47.90
N GLU A 515 -0.83 53.96 -48.97
CA GLU A 515 -0.95 52.87 -50.00
C GLU A 515 0.49 52.60 -50.57
N LYS A 516 0.95 51.37 -50.87
CA LYS A 516 0.94 50.61 -52.17
C LYS A 516 1.38 51.38 -53.42
N PRO A 517 2.21 50.78 -54.33
CA PRO A 517 1.97 49.50 -55.04
C PRO A 517 3.21 48.54 -55.02
N GLN A 518 3.37 47.41 -55.75
CA GLN A 518 2.72 46.79 -56.94
C GLN A 518 2.34 45.30 -56.74
N ARG A 519 1.97 44.57 -57.83
CA ARG A 519 1.24 43.28 -57.83
C ARG A 519 1.57 42.43 -59.09
N PRO A 520 1.07 41.16 -59.24
CA PRO A 520 -0.23 40.95 -59.90
C PRO A 520 -1.15 39.81 -59.37
N LYS A 521 -0.89 38.52 -59.67
CA LYS A 521 -1.79 37.34 -59.51
C LYS A 521 -0.96 36.08 -59.12
N THR A 522 -1.34 34.79 -59.13
CA THR A 522 -2.47 33.92 -59.62
C THR A 522 -2.26 32.51 -58.96
N SER A 523 -3.17 31.54 -58.81
CA SER A 523 -4.65 31.40 -58.89
C SER A 523 -5.08 29.99 -58.40
N ALA A 524 -6.37 29.77 -58.09
CA ALA A 524 -7.03 28.45 -57.97
C ALA A 524 -7.68 28.06 -59.33
N GLY A 525 -8.22 26.86 -59.60
CA GLY A 525 -8.33 25.59 -58.85
C GLY A 525 -9.66 24.86 -59.16
N GLU A 526 -9.66 23.55 -59.50
CA GLU A 526 -10.89 22.84 -59.95
C GLU A 526 -10.92 21.30 -59.67
N GLN A 527 -11.82 20.53 -60.32
CA GLN A 527 -12.76 19.61 -59.63
C GLN A 527 -13.03 18.24 -60.33
N ARG A 528 -13.74 17.29 -59.65
CA ARG A 528 -14.45 16.06 -60.17
C ARG A 528 -13.56 14.80 -60.44
N THR A 529 -13.71 13.59 -59.82
CA THR A 529 -14.80 12.55 -59.63
C THR A 529 -15.01 11.58 -60.82
N PRO A 530 -15.53 10.31 -60.68
CA PRO A 530 -15.70 9.40 -59.52
C PRO A 530 -15.47 7.85 -59.78
N ASN A 531 -15.71 7.00 -58.75
CA ASN A 531 -16.60 5.80 -58.75
C ASN A 531 -16.07 4.32 -58.58
N LYS A 532 -16.89 3.53 -57.84
CA LYS A 532 -17.18 2.06 -57.86
C LYS A 532 -16.19 0.90 -57.52
N GLN A 533 -16.49 0.24 -56.38
CA GLN A 533 -16.93 -1.18 -56.17
C GLN A 533 -16.08 -2.43 -56.52
N ASN A 534 -16.08 -3.36 -55.53
CA ASN A 534 -16.06 -4.85 -55.58
C ASN A 534 -14.81 -5.63 -56.05
N GLY A 535 -14.61 -6.82 -55.46
CA GLY A 535 -13.69 -7.88 -55.94
C GLY A 535 -13.18 -8.81 -54.83
N SER A 536 -13.24 -10.13 -55.02
CA SER A 536 -12.80 -11.14 -54.03
C SER A 536 -12.01 -12.30 -54.66
N ASN A 537 -11.15 -12.93 -53.85
CA ASN A 537 -10.42 -14.20 -54.07
C ASN A 537 -9.35 -14.23 -55.19
N GLY A 538 -8.24 -14.97 -54.95
CA GLY A 538 -7.21 -15.24 -55.96
C GLY A 538 -5.83 -15.69 -55.45
N ARG A 539 -5.66 -17.00 -55.20
CA ARG A 539 -4.36 -17.72 -55.20
C ARG A 539 -4.27 -18.48 -56.54
N PRO A 540 -3.08 -18.81 -57.13
CA PRO A 540 -2.20 -19.86 -56.55
C PRO A 540 -0.69 -19.87 -56.94
N HIS A 541 0.13 -20.61 -56.18
CA HIS A 541 1.03 -21.75 -56.61
C HIS A 541 2.10 -22.08 -55.53
N ASN A 542 2.22 -23.35 -55.08
CA ASN A 542 3.12 -24.46 -55.54
C ASN A 542 4.62 -24.24 -55.25
N LYS A 543 5.47 -25.17 -54.78
CA LYS A 543 5.51 -26.65 -54.51
C LYS A 543 6.57 -26.89 -53.38
N ALA A 544 6.87 -28.06 -52.77
CA ALA A 544 6.21 -29.36 -52.51
C ALA A 544 7.02 -30.14 -51.41
N ARG A 545 6.56 -31.33 -50.97
CA ARG A 545 7.13 -32.22 -49.90
C ARG A 545 7.92 -33.41 -50.53
N PRO A 546 8.66 -34.31 -49.80
CA PRO A 546 8.17 -35.29 -48.78
C PRO A 546 9.09 -35.47 -47.52
N LYS A 547 8.64 -35.97 -46.33
CA LYS A 547 8.69 -37.35 -45.72
C LYS A 547 10.13 -37.94 -45.57
N THR A 548 10.55 -38.76 -44.58
CA THR A 548 10.01 -39.60 -43.44
C THR A 548 11.27 -39.98 -42.57
N ALA A 549 11.36 -40.62 -41.40
CA ALA A 549 10.58 -40.98 -40.19
C ALA A 549 11.47 -41.96 -39.33
N VAL A 550 11.13 -42.17 -38.04
CA VAL A 550 11.54 -43.27 -37.09
C VAL A 550 12.99 -43.41 -36.52
N ASP A 551 13.01 -43.86 -35.23
CA ASP A 551 13.93 -44.76 -34.49
C ASP A 551 15.23 -44.31 -33.75
N GLU A 552 15.78 -45.27 -32.99
CA GLU A 552 16.29 -45.14 -31.61
C GLU A 552 17.83 -45.15 -31.40
N ASN A 553 18.24 -44.89 -30.14
CA ASN A 553 19.26 -45.59 -29.33
C ASN A 553 20.81 -45.44 -29.57
N GLN A 554 21.49 -45.26 -28.42
CA GLN A 554 22.83 -45.76 -28.01
C GLN A 554 24.17 -45.23 -28.61
N ALA A 555 24.85 -44.43 -27.77
CA ALA A 555 26.19 -44.65 -27.18
C ALA A 555 27.50 -44.88 -28.02
N SER A 556 28.50 -44.02 -27.72
CA SER A 556 29.96 -44.35 -27.54
C SER A 556 30.79 -44.72 -28.80
N PRO A 557 32.16 -44.61 -28.81
CA PRO A 557 33.10 -44.70 -27.67
C PRO A 557 34.28 -43.67 -27.66
N ILE A 558 35.40 -44.07 -27.04
CA ILE A 558 36.54 -43.28 -26.52
C ILE A 558 37.78 -43.37 -27.42
N VAL A 559 38.64 -42.35 -27.41
CA VAL A 559 40.10 -42.45 -27.71
C VAL A 559 40.89 -41.59 -26.70
N GLU A 560 42.10 -42.02 -26.35
CA GLU A 560 42.96 -41.42 -25.31
C GLU A 560 44.07 -40.49 -25.86
N GLY A 561 44.72 -39.73 -24.97
CA GLY A 561 45.95 -38.98 -25.23
C GLY A 561 46.51 -38.35 -23.94
N ASN A 562 47.80 -38.52 -23.63
CA ASN A 562 48.33 -38.31 -22.26
C ASN A 562 49.72 -37.63 -22.23
N GLY A 563 50.01 -36.90 -21.15
CA GLY A 563 51.30 -36.25 -20.84
C GLY A 563 51.43 -34.79 -21.34
N ASN A 564 52.13 -33.87 -20.65
CA ASN A 564 52.73 -33.94 -19.30
C ASN A 564 52.82 -32.53 -18.67
N THR A 565 53.07 -32.42 -17.36
CA THR A 565 52.96 -31.18 -16.54
C THR A 565 54.28 -30.40 -16.38
N PRO A 566 54.20 -29.15 -15.87
CA PRO A 566 54.81 -28.86 -14.54
C PRO A 566 53.81 -28.41 -13.46
N ILE A 567 54.25 -28.38 -12.19
CA ILE A 567 53.37 -28.36 -11.00
C ILE A 567 53.82 -27.29 -9.98
N LYS A 568 52.86 -26.52 -9.40
CA LYS A 568 52.68 -26.17 -7.97
C LYS A 568 51.89 -24.85 -7.76
N PRO A 569 51.25 -24.64 -6.59
CA PRO A 569 50.70 -25.60 -5.62
C PRO A 569 49.20 -25.38 -5.35
N GLN A 570 48.50 -26.41 -4.88
CA GLN A 570 47.11 -26.29 -4.41
C GLN A 570 47.06 -25.81 -2.96
N SER A 571 45.94 -25.17 -2.56
CA SER A 571 45.55 -24.99 -1.17
C SER A 571 44.19 -25.67 -0.92
N GLU A 572 44.15 -26.55 0.08
CA GLU A 572 42.99 -27.39 0.35
C GLU A 572 41.84 -26.60 0.99
N LYS A 573 40.60 -26.92 0.59
CA LYS A 573 39.39 -26.44 1.28
C LYS A 573 38.96 -27.47 2.31
N PRO A 574 38.99 -27.19 3.62
CA PRO A 574 38.52 -28.13 4.62
C PRO A 574 37.00 -28.38 4.51
N HIS A 575 36.60 -29.57 4.93
CA HIS A 575 35.22 -30.06 4.93
C HIS A 575 34.29 -29.15 5.75
N ASN A 576 33.11 -28.80 5.22
CA ASN A 576 32.21 -27.83 5.86
C ASN A 576 31.19 -28.51 6.78
N GLU A 577 31.68 -29.13 7.84
CA GLU A 577 30.83 -29.74 8.87
C GLU A 577 30.15 -28.70 9.78
N ASN A 578 28.94 -29.04 10.23
CA ASN A 578 28.26 -28.45 11.39
C ASN A 578 28.05 -26.92 11.36
N LYS A 579 26.93 -26.50 10.77
CA LYS A 579 26.25 -25.24 11.12
C LYS A 579 25.86 -25.27 12.61
N VAL A 580 26.75 -24.80 13.49
CA VAL A 580 26.38 -24.42 14.86
C VAL A 580 26.05 -22.94 14.90
N GLU A 581 24.95 -22.64 15.58
CA GLU A 581 24.47 -21.30 15.89
C GLU A 581 25.58 -20.45 16.54
N LYS A 582 25.82 -19.26 16.00
CA LYS A 582 26.88 -18.36 16.49
C LYS A 582 26.27 -17.35 17.45
N ASP A 583 26.70 -17.41 18.71
CA ASP A 583 26.30 -16.47 19.76
C ASP A 583 26.27 -15.01 19.25
N PRO A 584 25.14 -14.29 19.39
CA PRO A 584 25.02 -12.91 18.95
C PRO A 584 25.99 -11.94 19.65
N ARG A 585 26.56 -12.30 20.81
CA ARG A 585 27.64 -11.50 21.45
C ARG A 585 28.95 -11.64 20.67
N MET A 586 29.40 -12.86 20.38
CA MET A 586 30.57 -13.10 19.51
C MET A 586 30.42 -12.43 18.13
N LEU A 587 29.23 -12.43 17.52
CA LEU A 587 28.98 -11.73 16.26
C LEU A 587 29.14 -10.20 16.38
N LYS A 588 28.67 -9.59 17.48
CA LYS A 588 28.86 -8.15 17.75
C LYS A 588 30.33 -7.79 17.95
N ILE A 589 31.09 -8.60 18.69
CA ILE A 589 32.53 -8.38 18.92
C ILE A 589 33.31 -8.52 17.61
N HIS A 590 33.02 -9.54 16.80
CA HIS A 590 33.60 -9.70 15.46
C HIS A 590 33.30 -8.53 14.51
N LYS A 591 32.16 -7.84 14.67
CA LYS A 591 31.89 -6.60 13.92
C LYS A 591 32.78 -5.44 14.41
N LYS A 592 32.84 -5.19 15.72
CA LYS A 592 33.70 -4.14 16.32
C LYS A 592 35.17 -4.30 15.91
N LEU A 593 35.72 -5.51 16.00
CA LEU A 593 37.12 -5.79 15.59
C LEU A 593 37.37 -5.55 14.10
N ARG A 594 36.36 -5.71 13.23
CA ARG A 594 36.45 -5.37 11.80
C ARG A 594 36.46 -3.85 11.58
N GLU A 595 35.62 -3.12 12.32
CA GLU A 595 35.60 -1.64 12.29
C GLU A 595 36.95 -1.07 12.77
N ILE A 596 37.53 -1.63 13.84
CA ILE A 596 38.87 -1.26 14.32
C ILE A 596 39.97 -1.54 13.28
N ARG A 597 39.91 -2.69 12.59
CA ARG A 597 40.88 -3.02 11.52
C ARG A 597 40.84 -2.00 10.37
N ALA A 598 39.65 -1.52 10.01
CA ALA A 598 39.50 -0.46 9.01
C ALA A 598 40.03 0.92 9.50
N LEU A 599 39.97 1.20 10.82
CA LEU A 599 40.60 2.39 11.40
C LEU A 599 42.14 2.30 11.38
N LYS A 600 42.73 1.11 11.58
CA LYS A 600 44.18 0.89 11.41
C LYS A 600 44.62 1.12 9.96
N GLU A 601 43.91 0.55 8.99
CA GLU A 601 44.23 0.71 7.57
C GLU A 601 44.13 2.18 7.10
N LYS A 602 43.27 2.99 7.75
CA LYS A 602 43.22 4.45 7.55
C LYS A 602 44.39 5.20 8.18
N LEU A 603 44.83 4.79 9.38
CA LEU A 603 46.00 5.35 10.05
C LEU A 603 47.30 5.04 9.28
N GLU A 604 47.44 3.83 8.73
CA GLU A 604 48.53 3.43 7.84
C GLU A 604 48.57 4.24 6.54
N LYS A 605 47.41 4.73 6.07
CA LYS A 605 47.28 5.66 4.94
C LYS A 605 47.44 7.14 5.31
N GLY A 606 47.81 7.44 6.56
CA GLY A 606 48.09 8.79 7.04
C GLY A 606 46.85 9.64 7.36
N GLU A 607 45.64 9.07 7.41
CA GLU A 607 44.45 9.81 7.82
C GLU A 607 44.49 10.19 9.31
N LYS A 608 44.19 11.45 9.63
CA LYS A 608 44.10 11.91 11.03
C LYS A 608 42.81 11.40 11.68
N LEU A 609 42.95 10.50 12.65
CA LEU A 609 41.84 9.96 13.43
C LEU A 609 41.37 10.91 14.54
N ASP A 610 40.06 11.01 14.69
CA ASP A 610 39.37 11.73 15.78
C ASP A 610 39.54 11.03 17.15
N GLY A 611 39.34 11.75 18.26
CA GLY A 611 39.43 11.21 19.61
C GLY A 611 38.55 9.98 19.85
N ASN A 612 37.31 9.98 19.32
CA ASN A 612 36.38 8.85 19.44
C ASN A 612 36.82 7.64 18.59
N GLN A 613 37.65 7.85 17.56
CA GLN A 613 38.26 6.77 16.77
C GLN A 613 39.51 6.19 17.46
N LYS A 614 40.29 7.01 18.18
CA LYS A 614 41.44 6.56 18.99
C LYS A 614 41.01 5.67 20.16
N GLN A 615 39.98 6.08 20.91
CA GLN A 615 39.39 5.26 21.97
C GLN A 615 38.88 3.88 21.48
N LYS A 616 38.41 3.80 20.22
CA LYS A 616 38.04 2.51 19.61
C LYS A 616 39.25 1.63 19.31
N LEU A 617 40.38 2.18 18.87
CA LEU A 617 41.63 1.45 18.71
C LEU A 617 42.16 0.92 20.06
N GLU A 618 42.10 1.73 21.11
CA GLU A 618 42.49 1.34 22.48
C GLU A 618 41.65 0.16 23.01
N SER A 619 40.36 0.07 22.64
CA SER A 619 39.47 -1.03 23.03
C SER A 619 39.76 -2.38 22.36
N GLU A 620 40.67 -2.46 21.38
CA GLU A 620 40.92 -3.68 20.59
C GLU A 620 41.37 -4.87 21.45
N GLN A 621 42.29 -4.66 22.38
CA GLN A 621 42.83 -5.74 23.23
C GLN A 621 41.74 -6.31 24.16
N GLN A 622 40.89 -5.44 24.71
CA GLN A 622 39.76 -5.84 25.56
C GLN A 622 38.76 -6.69 24.76
N LEU A 623 38.41 -6.27 23.54
CA LEU A 623 37.52 -7.01 22.64
C LEU A 623 38.12 -8.35 22.17
N ALA A 624 39.44 -8.43 22.00
CA ALA A 624 40.14 -9.69 21.70
C ALA A 624 40.13 -10.67 22.89
N GLN A 625 40.27 -10.16 24.12
CA GLN A 625 40.17 -10.95 25.36
C GLN A 625 38.73 -11.39 25.64
N GLU A 626 37.72 -10.53 25.44
CA GLU A 626 36.30 -10.88 25.53
C GLU A 626 35.96 -12.03 24.55
N LEU A 627 36.47 -11.95 23.32
CA LEU A 627 36.26 -12.97 22.30
C LEU A 627 36.97 -14.30 22.60
N SER A 628 38.14 -14.29 23.27
CA SER A 628 38.82 -15.53 23.66
C SER A 628 38.13 -16.19 24.86
N ALA A 629 37.70 -15.41 25.85
CA ALA A 629 36.92 -15.88 26.99
C ALA A 629 35.60 -16.54 26.56
N LEU A 630 34.82 -15.90 25.67
CA LEU A 630 33.58 -16.47 25.14
C LEU A 630 33.80 -17.79 24.38
N LYS A 631 34.90 -17.92 23.63
CA LYS A 631 35.26 -19.18 22.95
C LYS A 631 35.64 -20.29 23.92
N ILE A 632 36.28 -19.97 25.05
CA ILE A 632 36.63 -20.93 26.10
C ILE A 632 35.36 -21.40 26.81
N ALA A 633 34.48 -20.47 27.20
CA ALA A 633 33.18 -20.79 27.83
C ALA A 633 32.33 -21.71 26.94
N HIS A 634 32.13 -21.33 25.67
CA HIS A 634 31.35 -22.13 24.72
C HIS A 634 31.99 -23.52 24.43
N LYS A 635 33.31 -23.66 24.57
CA LYS A 635 33.99 -24.97 24.49
C LYS A 635 33.73 -25.82 25.74
N ALA A 636 33.76 -25.23 26.93
CA ALA A 636 33.45 -25.92 28.19
C ALA A 636 31.97 -26.37 28.25
N GLU A 637 31.03 -25.51 27.85
CA GLU A 637 29.60 -25.85 27.74
C GLU A 637 29.38 -27.06 26.82
N LYS A 638 30.04 -27.10 25.65
CA LYS A 638 29.99 -28.25 24.74
C LYS A 638 30.62 -29.53 25.31
N GLN A 639 31.60 -29.41 26.21
CA GLN A 639 32.19 -30.57 26.89
C GLN A 639 31.30 -31.10 28.02
N ASN A 640 30.59 -30.22 28.73
CA ASN A 640 29.60 -30.62 29.73
C ASN A 640 28.33 -31.21 29.08
N ALA A 641 27.84 -30.62 28.00
CA ALA A 641 26.71 -31.16 27.24
C ALA A 641 26.98 -32.58 26.71
N LYS A 642 28.24 -32.87 26.34
CA LYS A 642 28.72 -34.22 25.94
C LYS A 642 29.06 -35.16 27.11
N LYS A 643 28.84 -34.76 28.36
CA LYS A 643 28.91 -35.62 29.56
C LYS A 643 27.55 -35.91 30.17
N ASN A 644 26.51 -35.18 29.75
CA ASN A 644 25.12 -35.34 30.18
C ASN A 644 24.26 -35.99 29.07
N GLN A 645 24.91 -36.62 28.08
CA GLN A 645 24.37 -37.49 27.03
C GLN A 645 25.19 -38.79 27.04
#